data_AF-A0A954JW51-F1
#
_entry.id   AF-A0A954JW51-F1
#
_cell.length_a   1.000
_cell.length_b   1.000
_cell.length_c   1.000
_cell.angle_alpha   90.00
_cell.angle_beta   90.00
_cell.angle_gamma   90.00
#
_symmetry.space_group_name_H-M   'P 1'
#
loop_
_entity.id
_entity.type
_entity.pdbx_description
1 polymer ?
#
loop_
_entity_poly.entity_id
_entity_poly.type
_entity_poly.pdbx_seq_one_letter_code
_entity_poly.pdbx_strand_id
1 'polypeptide(L)'
;MPWTRATHLDQWADTEVASRRLPLLVRKLVRKTVPDVNRLNIPANEQTVRPGFDGIVECTVGNQFVPAGRSVWEMGTNQDPEVKANSDISLRAKQLGTVERSETTFVFVTPRPWHKKDTWASRMATNEGWKSVVVHDSNDLEHWLDLARDVDAWISHQTRQVPSGVQSLEQYWGSLRLIAKHLLLPEVFTASRETERQSITAFLGRSPDSLFIRTASLSDGVDFLAGLASEQAEAFQLGDPAIEPQHLSLLQNAVIVFNQDDWRQLAHSDTSLLLIPSPTLQVSSTDVASAVEAGHYVIVTGPRGIVPADRGIVLRGVQQYELEKALVSSGYSDSEAGSLAKSSTGNTTILKRRMALHPETVLPPWSEPPLATDLAFLALIGGWTHVSPTPPSQQDVPEAFRHIPPSDLTILELGGYPMRELDQLIARWKEPPEPFFLRFSDTVLITSREDAWYLLGDYVTAEQLRKFRDLAIMVLVEDNPALELEPEKRWLANVYGKRHSMSGELRKSLVETLAIMATCPTVTQQSAKNRFTSTIEEVVRSVLPKKCDWKRWASLRNHFRVIAEAVPEMFLSRIEEDLESPSPAVPQLFEEQTGSFTGGRMHCELLWALEALAWSPDYLPRVTVILAKLESLTNVPGNQSNRPENSLHEIFLLWLPHTNATVSERVASLENVLHIEPTVGWQVVLALLPSSYSGFSHSTSMPRWRPWADGWSRDLVNQQRYEYAMAIADLAFACIGDSPEKWSEALAGMLSFNEAVSKRAVVNLQQVAEVYQANTDGAYQLWDALRLIIQRHQEFSEADWAFSAETIETLQQIRDQVVPTDPVLKHLWLFDSHVELPGWRQTPYEDQQAALEVARTNAIREVLNVNGSDGLWRLIDHGADARGVGVACGKHALVDPSVAQLPRSLADVSE
;
A
#
# COMPACT_ATOMS: atom_id res chain seq x y z
N MET A 1 -22.35 17.02 42.96
CA MET A 1 -22.99 15.72 43.26
C MET A 1 -22.25 14.65 42.48
N PRO A 2 -22.12 13.43 43.02
CA PRO A 2 -21.45 12.36 42.31
C PRO A 2 -22.31 11.89 41.13
N TRP A 3 -21.66 11.54 40.02
CA TRP A 3 -22.33 10.95 38.87
C TRP A 3 -22.87 9.56 39.25
N THR A 4 -22.11 8.84 40.05
CA THR A 4 -22.47 7.54 40.59
C THR A 4 -23.14 7.69 41.95
N ARG A 5 -24.39 7.23 42.05
CA ARG A 5 -25.17 7.22 43.30
C ARG A 5 -25.21 5.81 43.88
N ALA A 6 -25.60 5.67 45.15
CA ALA A 6 -25.74 4.41 45.85
C ALA A 6 -26.63 3.42 45.09
N THR A 7 -27.70 3.90 44.44
CA THR A 7 -28.58 3.07 43.60
C THR A 7 -27.88 2.52 42.37
N HIS A 8 -26.93 3.26 41.80
CA HIS A 8 -26.14 2.83 40.64
C HIS A 8 -25.11 1.76 41.05
N LEU A 9 -24.50 1.90 42.24
CA LEU A 9 -23.60 0.90 42.80
C LEU A 9 -24.35 -0.41 43.13
N ASP A 10 -25.56 -0.31 43.67
CA ASP A 10 -26.40 -1.48 43.97
C ASP A 10 -26.73 -2.25 42.69
N GLN A 11 -27.18 -1.56 41.63
CA GLN A 11 -27.42 -2.18 40.33
C GLN A 11 -26.16 -2.77 39.70
N TRP A 12 -25.03 -2.09 39.84
CA TRP A 12 -23.75 -2.57 39.32
C TRP A 12 -23.30 -3.86 40.00
N ALA A 13 -23.60 -4.03 41.29
CA ALA A 13 -23.27 -5.23 42.06
C ALA A 13 -23.88 -6.53 41.51
N ASP A 14 -24.93 -6.44 40.68
CA ASP A 14 -25.54 -7.57 39.96
C ASP A 14 -24.75 -8.03 38.73
N THR A 15 -23.74 -7.28 38.30
CA THR A 15 -22.93 -7.63 37.13
C THR A 15 -21.78 -8.58 37.49
N GLU A 16 -21.42 -9.49 36.59
CA GLU A 16 -20.26 -10.38 36.78
C GLU A 16 -18.96 -9.60 37.00
N VAL A 17 -18.84 -8.44 36.33
CA VAL A 17 -17.67 -7.56 36.37
C VAL A 17 -17.48 -6.91 37.75
N ALA A 18 -18.56 -6.64 38.48
CA ALA A 18 -18.48 -5.93 39.77
C ALA A 18 -17.65 -6.67 40.81
N SER A 19 -17.78 -8.00 40.89
CA SER A 19 -16.98 -8.82 41.81
C SER A 19 -15.47 -8.66 41.60
N ARG A 20 -15.03 -8.50 40.34
CA ARG A 20 -13.61 -8.33 39.97
C ARG A 20 -13.11 -6.89 40.10
N ARG A 21 -14.02 -5.92 39.91
CA ARG A 21 -13.70 -4.48 39.85
C ARG A 21 -13.96 -3.74 41.15
N LEU A 22 -14.73 -4.28 42.10
CA LEU A 22 -14.92 -3.69 43.43
C LEU A 22 -13.60 -3.53 44.19
N PRO A 23 -12.68 -4.51 44.22
CA PRO A 23 -11.36 -4.29 44.79
C PRO A 23 -10.56 -3.20 44.09
N LEU A 24 -10.71 -3.04 42.77
CA LEU A 24 -10.07 -1.95 42.03
C LEU A 24 -10.62 -0.58 42.44
N LEU A 25 -11.94 -0.48 42.61
CA LEU A 25 -12.64 0.72 43.08
C LEU A 25 -12.10 1.13 44.46
N VAL A 26 -12.13 0.21 45.43
CA VAL A 26 -11.64 0.47 46.80
C VAL A 26 -10.16 0.84 46.77
N ARG A 27 -9.33 0.14 45.99
CA ARG A 27 -7.91 0.48 45.85
C ARG A 27 -7.69 1.89 45.31
N LYS A 28 -8.45 2.31 44.29
CA LYS A 28 -8.40 3.67 43.75
C LYS A 28 -8.81 4.71 44.81
N LEU A 29 -9.90 4.44 45.54
CA LEU A 29 -10.40 5.31 46.61
C LEU A 29 -9.42 5.46 47.78
N VAL A 30 -8.81 4.35 48.25
CA VAL A 30 -7.80 4.39 49.32
C VAL A 30 -6.58 5.21 48.89
N ARG A 31 -6.06 4.96 47.68
CA ARG A 31 -4.92 5.74 47.14
C ARG A 31 -5.23 7.23 47.03
N LYS A 32 -6.48 7.56 46.70
CA LYS A 32 -6.88 8.94 46.47
C LYS A 32 -7.09 9.73 47.76
N THR A 33 -7.64 9.08 48.79
CA THR A 33 -8.16 9.78 49.97
C THR A 33 -7.29 9.65 51.22
N VAL A 34 -6.26 8.80 51.19
CA VAL A 34 -5.30 8.65 52.30
C VAL A 34 -3.93 9.17 51.84
N PRO A 35 -3.41 10.24 52.44
CA PRO A 35 -2.17 10.88 51.98
C PRO A 35 -0.92 10.00 52.19
N ASP A 36 -0.84 9.25 53.29
CA ASP A 36 0.31 8.40 53.63
C ASP A 36 -0.13 6.97 53.99
N VAL A 37 -0.02 6.05 53.01
CA VAL A 37 -0.33 4.62 53.18
C VAL A 37 0.97 3.82 53.27
N ASN A 38 1.30 3.33 54.47
CA ASN A 38 2.49 2.51 54.74
C ASN A 38 2.44 1.15 54.02
N ARG A 39 1.24 0.55 53.88
CA ARG A 39 1.03 -0.70 53.13
C ARG A 39 -0.32 -0.69 52.47
N LEU A 40 -0.36 -0.94 51.16
CA LEU A 40 -1.60 -1.09 50.39
C LEU A 40 -1.53 -2.33 49.50
N ASN A 41 -2.16 -3.41 49.93
CA ASN A 41 -2.26 -4.63 49.16
C ASN A 41 -3.74 -5.00 48.95
N ILE A 42 -4.32 -4.57 47.83
CA ILE A 42 -5.67 -4.93 47.40
C ILE A 42 -5.56 -5.49 45.97
N PRO A 43 -5.50 -6.82 45.79
CA PRO A 43 -5.52 -7.46 44.49
C PRO A 43 -6.84 -7.16 43.75
N ALA A 44 -6.77 -6.96 42.44
CA ALA A 44 -7.94 -6.62 41.62
C ALA A 44 -7.89 -7.33 40.25
N ASN A 45 -8.99 -7.27 39.49
CA ASN A 45 -9.15 -7.94 38.19
C ASN A 45 -8.93 -9.48 38.30
N GLU A 46 -7.99 -10.05 37.54
CA GLU A 46 -7.70 -11.49 37.50
C GLU A 46 -7.10 -12.03 38.81
N GLN A 47 -6.56 -11.14 39.65
CA GLN A 47 -5.87 -11.51 40.90
C GLN A 47 -6.82 -11.58 42.11
N THR A 48 -8.13 -11.45 41.91
CA THR A 48 -9.16 -11.53 42.97
C THR A 48 -9.36 -12.95 43.52
N VAL A 49 -8.83 -13.99 42.86
CA VAL A 49 -8.94 -15.41 43.27
C VAL A 49 -7.80 -15.84 44.21
N ARG A 50 -6.92 -14.92 44.63
CA ARG A 50 -5.77 -15.27 45.48
C ARG A 50 -6.23 -15.73 46.88
N PRO A 51 -5.63 -16.81 47.42
CA PRO A 51 -5.91 -17.21 48.79
C PRO A 51 -5.37 -16.15 49.76
N GLY A 52 -6.21 -15.67 50.68
CA GLY A 52 -5.85 -14.63 51.64
C GLY A 52 -7.01 -13.64 51.85
N PHE A 53 -6.71 -12.49 52.44
CA PHE A 53 -7.65 -11.36 52.54
C PHE A 53 -7.82 -10.69 51.17
N ASP A 54 -9.00 -10.13 50.91
CA ASP A 54 -9.22 -9.30 49.70
C ASP A 54 -8.39 -8.02 49.74
N GLY A 55 -8.04 -7.54 50.94
CA GLY A 55 -7.13 -6.42 51.11
C GLY A 55 -6.43 -6.34 52.46
N ILE A 56 -5.25 -5.73 52.48
CA ILE A 56 -4.53 -5.30 53.69
C ILE A 56 -4.10 -3.85 53.49
N VAL A 57 -4.51 -2.99 54.41
CA VAL A 57 -4.14 -1.57 54.43
C VAL A 57 -3.54 -1.21 55.78
N GLU A 58 -2.39 -0.54 55.77
CA GLU A 58 -1.73 -0.01 56.96
C GLU A 58 -1.40 1.46 56.69
N CYS A 59 -1.92 2.36 57.52
CA CYS A 59 -1.63 3.78 57.44
C CYS A 59 -1.46 4.37 58.84
N THR A 60 -0.59 5.37 58.97
CA THR A 60 -0.32 6.03 60.25
C THR A 60 -1.46 6.97 60.63
N VAL A 61 -2.01 7.68 59.64
CA VAL A 61 -3.15 8.58 59.77
C VAL A 61 -4.26 8.05 58.85
N GLY A 62 -5.37 7.63 59.46
CA GLY A 62 -6.57 7.22 58.74
C GLY A 62 -7.46 8.39 58.35
N ASN A 63 -8.58 8.09 57.70
CA ASN A 63 -9.67 9.03 57.45
C ASN A 63 -11.01 8.38 57.85
N GLN A 64 -12.14 8.99 57.49
CA GLN A 64 -13.46 8.46 57.84
C GLN A 64 -13.77 7.08 57.22
N PHE A 65 -13.10 6.71 56.11
CA PHE A 65 -13.30 5.45 55.40
C PHE A 65 -12.18 4.43 55.67
N VAL A 66 -10.96 4.88 55.92
CA VAL A 66 -9.78 4.03 56.10
C VAL A 66 -9.28 4.17 57.54
N PRO A 67 -9.39 3.11 58.38
CA PRO A 67 -8.96 3.16 59.77
C PRO A 67 -7.45 3.37 59.94
N ALA A 68 -7.04 4.09 60.99
CA ALA A 68 -5.63 4.22 61.36
C ALA A 68 -5.05 2.92 61.95
N GLY A 69 -3.81 2.59 61.57
CA GLY A 69 -3.12 1.35 61.90
C GLY A 69 -3.40 0.24 60.88
N ARG A 70 -3.15 -1.02 61.29
CA ARG A 70 -3.36 -2.19 60.41
C ARG A 70 -4.85 -2.52 60.29
N SER A 71 -5.32 -2.67 59.05
CA SER A 71 -6.67 -3.11 58.71
C SER A 71 -6.66 -4.22 57.66
N VAL A 72 -7.58 -5.17 57.81
CA VAL A 72 -7.82 -6.26 56.85
C VAL A 72 -9.19 -6.09 56.23
N TRP A 73 -9.30 -6.31 54.93
CA TRP A 73 -10.46 -5.96 54.12
C TRP A 73 -11.02 -7.21 53.45
N GLU A 74 -12.33 -7.35 53.53
CA GLU A 74 -13.13 -8.34 52.79
C GLU A 74 -14.18 -7.58 51.98
N MET A 75 -14.50 -8.07 50.78
CA MET A 75 -15.37 -7.38 49.84
C MET A 75 -16.36 -8.36 49.22
N GLY A 76 -17.63 -7.94 49.10
CA GLY A 76 -18.67 -8.81 48.60
C GLY A 76 -19.76 -8.08 47.83
N THR A 77 -20.16 -8.64 46.69
CA THR A 77 -21.29 -8.15 45.87
C THR A 77 -22.58 -8.96 46.09
N ASN A 78 -22.57 -9.90 47.04
CA ASN A 78 -23.70 -10.76 47.38
C ASN A 78 -24.98 -9.95 47.68
N GLN A 79 -26.13 -10.50 47.25
CA GLN A 79 -27.45 -9.92 47.53
C GLN A 79 -27.74 -9.75 49.02
N ASP A 80 -27.26 -10.69 49.86
CA ASP A 80 -27.30 -10.58 51.31
C ASP A 80 -25.88 -10.30 51.84
N PRO A 81 -25.53 -9.03 52.13
CA PRO A 81 -24.20 -8.69 52.63
C PRO A 81 -23.96 -9.21 54.05
N GLU A 82 -24.99 -9.38 54.89
CA GLU A 82 -24.83 -9.86 56.27
C GLU A 82 -24.37 -11.33 56.28
N VAL A 83 -24.94 -12.19 55.44
CA VAL A 83 -24.53 -13.59 55.32
C VAL A 83 -23.06 -13.71 54.90
N LYS A 84 -22.65 -12.94 53.88
CA LYS A 84 -21.28 -12.94 53.39
C LYS A 84 -20.30 -12.43 54.45
N ALA A 85 -20.62 -11.29 55.08
CA ALA A 85 -19.79 -10.70 56.13
C ALA A 85 -19.64 -11.63 57.35
N ASN A 86 -20.71 -12.32 57.77
CA ASN A 86 -20.67 -13.32 58.84
C ASN A 86 -19.72 -14.48 58.51
N SER A 87 -19.79 -14.99 57.28
CA SER A 87 -18.91 -16.06 56.82
C SER A 87 -17.44 -15.62 56.84
N ASP A 88 -17.16 -14.44 56.28
CA ASP A 88 -15.79 -13.94 56.14
C ASP A 88 -15.18 -13.60 57.50
N ILE A 89 -15.89 -12.86 58.36
CA ILE A 89 -15.36 -12.50 59.69
C ILE A 89 -15.10 -13.75 60.56
N SER A 90 -15.98 -14.75 60.48
CA SER A 90 -15.81 -16.03 61.20
C SER A 90 -14.63 -16.84 60.66
N LEU A 91 -14.42 -16.83 59.34
CA LEU A 91 -13.27 -17.47 58.71
C LEU A 91 -11.97 -16.81 59.15
N ARG A 92 -11.92 -15.47 59.18
CA ARG A 92 -10.73 -14.72 59.60
C ARG A 92 -10.48 -14.82 61.09
N ALA A 93 -11.52 -14.88 61.92
CA ALA A 93 -11.42 -15.14 63.34
C ALA A 93 -10.74 -16.48 63.68
N LYS A 94 -10.88 -17.49 62.81
CA LYS A 94 -10.18 -18.78 62.93
C LYS A 94 -8.74 -18.75 62.42
N GLN A 95 -8.42 -17.85 61.48
CA GLN A 95 -7.09 -17.73 60.87
C GLN A 95 -6.14 -16.86 61.68
N LEU A 96 -6.65 -15.84 62.37
CA LEU A 96 -5.85 -14.90 63.17
C LEU A 96 -5.95 -15.20 64.67
N GLY A 97 -4.82 -15.14 65.37
CA GLY A 97 -4.78 -15.30 66.83
C GLY A 97 -5.48 -14.14 67.57
N THR A 98 -5.85 -14.37 68.82
CA THR A 98 -6.59 -13.37 69.64
C THR A 98 -5.83 -12.05 69.81
N VAL A 99 -4.50 -12.11 69.99
CA VAL A 99 -3.66 -10.90 70.11
C VAL A 99 -3.66 -10.10 68.80
N GLU A 100 -3.48 -10.77 67.67
CA GLU A 100 -3.44 -10.13 66.36
C GLU A 100 -4.77 -9.48 65.99
N ARG A 101 -5.90 -10.09 66.37
CA ARG A 101 -7.23 -9.50 66.22
C ARG A 101 -7.41 -8.23 67.05
N SER A 102 -6.94 -8.22 68.29
CA SER A 102 -7.07 -7.06 69.19
C SER A 102 -6.29 -5.82 68.72
N GLU A 103 -5.34 -5.99 67.78
CA GLU A 103 -4.54 -4.92 67.19
C GLU A 103 -4.96 -4.55 65.76
N THR A 104 -5.85 -5.33 65.13
CA THR A 104 -6.24 -5.20 63.71
C THR A 104 -7.70 -4.77 63.57
N THR A 105 -7.98 -3.81 62.68
CA THR A 105 -9.35 -3.44 62.31
C THR A 105 -9.85 -4.30 61.16
N PHE A 106 -11.02 -4.94 61.30
CA PHE A 106 -11.69 -5.64 60.20
C PHE A 106 -12.59 -4.68 59.43
N VAL A 107 -12.47 -4.64 58.11
CA VAL A 107 -13.29 -3.81 57.23
C VAL A 107 -14.02 -4.68 56.21
N PHE A 108 -15.34 -4.53 56.14
CA PHE A 108 -16.15 -5.17 55.10
C PHE A 108 -16.68 -4.11 54.12
N VAL A 109 -16.57 -4.36 52.82
CA VAL A 109 -17.06 -3.44 51.79
C VAL A 109 -18.08 -4.13 50.90
N THR A 110 -19.22 -3.48 50.69
CA THR A 110 -20.23 -3.93 49.75
C THR A 110 -20.83 -2.76 48.95
N PRO A 111 -21.04 -2.92 47.63
CA PRO A 111 -21.80 -1.96 46.83
C PRO A 111 -23.32 -2.09 47.02
N ARG A 112 -23.79 -2.93 47.96
CA ARG A 112 -25.20 -3.07 48.32
C ARG A 112 -25.59 -2.14 49.47
N PRO A 113 -26.85 -1.69 49.57
CA PRO A 113 -27.32 -0.97 50.76
C PRO A 113 -27.41 -1.91 51.97
N TRP A 114 -26.94 -1.47 53.14
CA TRP A 114 -27.01 -2.28 54.36
C TRP A 114 -27.39 -1.45 55.60
N HIS A 115 -28.70 -1.28 55.81
CA HIS A 115 -29.26 -0.44 56.88
C HIS A 115 -28.85 -0.81 58.31
N LYS A 116 -28.51 -2.08 58.59
CA LYS A 116 -28.15 -2.56 59.94
C LYS A 116 -26.64 -2.76 60.14
N LYS A 117 -25.82 -2.24 59.22
CA LYS A 117 -24.36 -2.44 59.22
C LYS A 117 -23.68 -2.05 60.54
N ASP A 118 -24.06 -0.92 61.14
CA ASP A 118 -23.41 -0.41 62.36
C ASP A 118 -23.73 -1.26 63.60
N THR A 119 -24.98 -1.73 63.68
CA THR A 119 -25.40 -2.67 64.75
C THR A 119 -24.68 -4.00 64.60
N TRP A 120 -24.54 -4.48 63.37
CA TRP A 120 -23.79 -5.69 63.06
C TRP A 120 -22.30 -5.54 63.41
N ALA A 121 -21.67 -4.45 63.01
CA ALA A 121 -20.26 -4.18 63.26
C ALA A 121 -19.95 -4.10 64.76
N SER A 122 -20.80 -3.39 65.53
CA SER A 122 -20.66 -3.28 67.00
C SER A 122 -20.80 -4.63 67.70
N ARG A 123 -21.75 -5.47 67.25
CA ARG A 123 -21.94 -6.83 67.76
C ARG A 123 -20.71 -7.70 67.50
N MET A 124 -20.14 -7.65 66.30
CA MET A 124 -18.99 -8.46 65.93
C MET A 124 -17.69 -8.00 66.59
N ALA A 125 -17.49 -6.69 66.76
CA ALA A 125 -16.34 -6.17 67.51
C ALA A 125 -16.31 -6.73 68.94
N THR A 126 -17.48 -6.84 69.58
CA THR A 126 -17.60 -7.38 70.94
C THR A 126 -17.42 -8.90 71.00
N ASN A 127 -17.96 -9.63 70.02
CA ASN A 127 -18.01 -11.10 70.06
C ASN A 127 -16.74 -11.77 69.53
N GLU A 128 -16.02 -11.14 68.60
CA GLU A 128 -14.91 -11.76 67.86
C GLU A 128 -13.54 -11.15 68.19
N GLY A 129 -13.44 -10.27 69.20
CA GLY A 129 -12.17 -9.81 69.76
C GLY A 129 -11.29 -8.96 68.83
N TRP A 130 -11.89 -8.28 67.85
CA TRP A 130 -11.19 -7.37 66.94
C TRP A 130 -10.96 -6.00 67.58
N LYS A 131 -9.90 -5.28 67.18
CA LYS A 131 -9.66 -3.88 67.60
C LYS A 131 -10.87 -3.00 67.29
N SER A 132 -11.42 -3.16 66.09
CA SER A 132 -12.64 -2.52 65.60
C SER A 132 -13.17 -3.29 64.39
N VAL A 133 -14.46 -3.14 64.11
CA VAL A 133 -15.12 -3.66 62.91
C VAL A 133 -15.81 -2.49 62.21
N VAL A 134 -15.55 -2.31 60.91
CA VAL A 134 -16.13 -1.23 60.09
C VAL A 134 -16.78 -1.84 58.85
N VAL A 135 -17.90 -1.28 58.42
CA VAL A 135 -18.58 -1.70 57.20
C VAL A 135 -18.83 -0.49 56.32
N HIS A 136 -18.49 -0.62 55.03
CA HIS A 136 -18.80 0.36 54.00
C HIS A 136 -19.84 -0.21 53.04
N ASP A 137 -21.02 0.40 53.01
CA ASP A 137 -22.11 0.03 52.11
C ASP A 137 -22.22 0.98 50.91
N SER A 138 -23.22 0.80 50.05
CA SER A 138 -23.40 1.61 48.84
C SER A 138 -23.49 3.11 49.11
N ASN A 139 -24.06 3.51 50.26
CA ASN A 139 -24.17 4.91 50.66
C ASN A 139 -22.82 5.48 51.08
N ASP A 140 -22.01 4.72 51.83
CA ASP A 140 -20.67 5.19 52.19
C ASP A 140 -19.77 5.29 50.97
N LEU A 141 -19.89 4.35 50.03
CA LEU A 141 -19.14 4.39 48.77
C LEU A 141 -19.53 5.60 47.92
N GLU A 142 -20.81 5.99 47.86
CA GLU A 142 -21.24 7.25 47.23
C GLU A 142 -20.60 8.47 47.90
N HIS A 143 -20.62 8.54 49.23
CA HIS A 143 -19.95 9.61 49.98
C HIS A 143 -18.42 9.60 49.79
N TRP A 144 -17.83 8.42 49.57
CA TRP A 144 -16.39 8.31 49.32
C TRP A 144 -16.04 8.81 47.91
N LEU A 145 -16.87 8.49 46.92
CA LEU A 145 -16.76 9.00 45.55
C LEU A 145 -16.93 10.51 45.48
N ASP A 146 -17.71 11.10 46.40
CA ASP A 146 -17.82 12.56 46.52
C ASP A 146 -16.50 13.27 46.81
N LEU A 147 -15.55 12.57 47.47
CA LEU A 147 -14.19 13.06 47.74
C LEU A 147 -13.18 12.70 46.64
N ALA A 148 -13.55 11.81 45.71
CA ALA A 148 -12.64 11.21 44.72
C ALA A 148 -13.26 11.23 43.31
N ARG A 149 -13.37 12.43 42.72
CA ARG A 149 -14.13 12.68 41.47
C ARG A 149 -13.58 12.02 40.22
N ASP A 150 -12.27 11.84 40.13
CA ASP A 150 -11.61 11.04 39.10
C ASP A 150 -12.01 9.55 39.17
N VAL A 151 -12.17 9.04 40.39
CA VAL A 151 -12.66 7.69 40.63
C VAL A 151 -14.16 7.60 40.32
N ASP A 152 -14.94 8.65 40.61
CA ASP A 152 -16.35 8.76 40.22
C ASP A 152 -16.55 8.78 38.70
N ALA A 153 -15.77 9.56 37.95
CA ALA A 153 -15.78 9.52 36.48
C ALA A 153 -15.51 8.09 35.98
N TRP A 154 -14.49 7.43 36.53
CA TRP A 154 -14.14 6.06 36.14
C TRP A 154 -15.25 5.04 36.45
N ILE A 155 -15.82 5.05 37.66
CA ILE A 155 -16.86 4.09 38.06
C ILE A 155 -18.21 4.41 37.40
N SER A 156 -18.48 5.67 37.07
CA SER A 156 -19.69 6.09 36.33
C SER A 156 -19.82 5.35 34.99
N HIS A 157 -18.69 5.04 34.35
CA HIS A 157 -18.66 4.21 33.14
C HIS A 157 -19.02 2.75 33.44
N GLN A 158 -18.54 2.19 34.55
CA GLN A 158 -18.87 0.82 34.96
C GLN A 158 -20.34 0.69 35.36
N THR A 159 -20.93 1.76 35.92
CA THR A 159 -22.34 1.81 36.34
C THR A 159 -23.28 2.34 35.24
N ARG A 160 -22.74 2.66 34.05
CA ARG A 160 -23.48 3.21 32.89
C ARG A 160 -24.18 4.56 33.15
N GLN A 161 -23.58 5.40 33.99
CA GLN A 161 -24.07 6.73 34.39
C GLN A 161 -23.19 7.81 33.78
N VAL A 162 -23.04 7.77 32.46
CA VAL A 162 -22.16 8.68 31.73
C VAL A 162 -22.67 10.13 31.91
N PRO A 163 -21.83 11.07 32.35
CA PRO A 163 -22.20 12.49 32.42
C PRO A 163 -22.63 13.00 31.04
N SER A 164 -23.77 13.69 30.96
CA SER A 164 -24.29 14.20 29.68
C SER A 164 -23.45 15.39 29.17
N GLY A 165 -22.54 15.14 28.22
CA GLY A 165 -21.71 16.19 27.61
C GLY A 165 -20.21 16.03 27.83
N VAL A 166 -19.79 14.88 28.34
CA VAL A 166 -18.38 14.52 28.54
C VAL A 166 -18.08 13.15 27.93
N GLN A 167 -16.91 13.00 27.31
CA GLN A 167 -16.42 11.73 26.78
C GLN A 167 -14.94 11.56 27.09
N SER A 168 -14.50 10.38 27.51
CA SER A 168 -13.06 10.12 27.66
C SER A 168 -12.39 9.95 26.29
N LEU A 169 -11.10 10.27 26.23
CA LEU A 169 -10.32 10.10 25.01
C LEU A 169 -10.24 8.63 24.54
N GLU A 170 -10.20 7.69 25.49
CA GLU A 170 -10.29 6.24 25.24
C GLU A 170 -11.61 5.85 24.57
N GLN A 171 -12.74 6.38 25.03
CA GLN A 171 -14.05 6.13 24.43
C GLN A 171 -14.14 6.71 23.02
N TYR A 172 -13.61 7.92 22.83
CA TYR A 172 -13.57 8.54 21.51
C TYR A 172 -12.75 7.70 20.54
N TRP A 173 -11.56 7.21 20.95
CA TRP A 173 -10.77 6.28 20.15
C TRP A 173 -11.53 4.99 19.81
N GLY A 174 -12.23 4.42 20.79
CA GLY A 174 -13.05 3.21 20.61
C GLY A 174 -14.11 3.37 19.51
N SER A 175 -14.70 4.56 19.37
CA SER A 175 -15.62 4.87 18.26
C SER A 175 -14.88 5.20 16.95
N LEU A 176 -13.81 5.99 17.02
CA LEU A 176 -13.05 6.45 15.84
C LEU A 176 -12.46 5.28 15.05
N ARG A 177 -11.93 4.25 15.72
CA ARG A 177 -11.33 3.10 15.03
C ARG A 177 -12.33 2.20 14.30
N LEU A 178 -13.63 2.37 14.55
CA LEU A 178 -14.72 1.55 14.00
C LEU A 178 -15.42 2.20 12.79
N ILE A 179 -15.03 3.40 12.37
CA ILE A 179 -15.74 4.13 11.32
C ILE A 179 -15.69 3.46 9.94
N ALA A 180 -14.70 2.57 9.71
CA ALA A 180 -14.37 2.02 8.41
C ALA A 180 -14.56 0.49 8.36
N LYS A 181 -14.43 -0.09 7.17
CA LYS A 181 -14.50 -1.55 6.91
C LYS A 181 -13.55 -2.36 7.80
N HIS A 182 -12.34 -1.85 8.01
CA HIS A 182 -11.34 -2.47 8.88
C HIS A 182 -11.07 -1.59 10.11
N LEU A 183 -10.65 -2.23 11.21
CA LEU A 183 -10.27 -1.52 12.43
C LEU A 183 -9.05 -0.64 12.17
N LEU A 184 -9.20 0.68 12.33
CA LEU A 184 -8.09 1.61 12.13
C LEU A 184 -7.11 1.53 13.30
N LEU A 185 -5.82 1.46 12.97
CA LEU A 185 -4.74 1.53 13.95
C LEU A 185 -4.39 3.00 14.27
N PRO A 186 -3.82 3.29 15.46
CA PRO A 186 -3.43 4.65 15.87
C PRO A 186 -2.58 5.41 14.83
N GLU A 187 -1.70 4.69 14.14
CA GLU A 187 -0.75 5.21 13.14
C GLU A 187 -1.43 5.95 12.00
N VAL A 188 -2.69 5.64 11.69
CA VAL A 188 -3.50 6.35 10.69
C VAL A 188 -3.63 7.83 11.03
N PHE A 189 -3.63 8.18 12.32
CA PHE A 189 -3.79 9.55 12.83
C PHE A 189 -2.50 10.14 13.41
N THR A 190 -1.51 9.31 13.73
CA THR A 190 -0.28 9.71 14.44
C THR A 190 0.99 9.67 13.59
N ALA A 191 1.00 8.95 12.46
CA ALA A 191 2.19 8.85 11.62
C ALA A 191 2.59 10.20 11.02
N SER A 192 3.90 10.38 10.76
CA SER A 192 4.46 11.64 10.27
C SER A 192 4.22 12.83 11.19
N ARG A 193 3.97 12.63 12.50
CA ARG A 193 3.66 13.68 13.48
C ARG A 193 4.57 13.61 14.73
N GLU A 194 5.79 13.13 14.56
CA GLU A 194 6.79 12.91 15.62
C GLU A 194 7.14 14.20 16.38
N THR A 195 7.26 15.33 15.68
CA THR A 195 7.51 16.65 16.28
C THR A 195 6.36 17.11 17.18
N GLU A 196 5.13 16.89 16.75
CA GLU A 196 3.91 17.21 17.49
C GLU A 196 3.80 16.31 18.72
N ARG A 197 4.10 15.02 18.59
CA ARG A 197 4.16 14.06 19.71
C ARG A 197 5.14 14.47 20.80
N GLN A 198 6.36 14.86 20.40
CA GLN A 198 7.36 15.37 21.32
C GLN A 198 6.88 16.65 22.01
N SER A 199 6.19 17.52 21.28
CA SER A 199 5.63 18.76 21.83
C SER A 199 4.52 18.49 22.86
N ILE A 200 3.63 17.52 22.61
CA ILE A 200 2.62 17.09 23.61
C ILE A 200 3.31 16.53 24.84
N THR A 201 4.32 15.66 24.67
CA THR A 201 5.05 15.08 25.80
C THR A 201 5.76 16.16 26.62
N ALA A 202 6.42 17.11 25.95
CA ALA A 202 7.08 18.23 26.61
C ALA A 202 6.11 19.19 27.31
N PHE A 203 4.87 19.33 26.81
CA PHE A 203 3.81 20.08 27.45
C PHE A 203 3.31 19.38 28.73
N LEU A 204 3.07 18.06 28.67
CA LEU A 204 2.61 17.28 29.82
C LEU A 204 3.66 17.21 30.95
N GLY A 205 4.95 17.34 30.63
CA GLY A 205 6.04 17.37 31.63
C GLY A 205 6.25 18.71 32.33
N ARG A 206 5.49 19.75 31.98
CA ARG A 206 5.53 21.07 32.64
C ARG A 206 4.47 21.16 33.73
N SER A 207 4.44 22.25 34.49
CA SER A 207 3.29 22.60 35.33
C SER A 207 2.02 22.73 34.49
N PRO A 208 0.82 22.51 35.06
CA PRO A 208 -0.46 22.71 34.37
C PRO A 208 -0.49 24.03 33.61
N ASP A 209 -0.83 23.96 32.32
CA ASP A 209 -0.89 25.09 31.39
C ASP A 209 -1.87 24.75 30.25
N SER A 210 -2.01 25.66 29.29
CA SER A 210 -2.80 25.49 28.07
C SER A 210 -1.92 25.39 26.83
N LEU A 211 -2.32 24.53 25.90
CA LEU A 211 -1.71 24.38 24.57
C LEU A 211 -2.78 24.51 23.49
N PHE A 212 -2.47 25.26 22.43
CA PHE A 212 -3.31 25.32 21.25
C PHE A 212 -2.72 24.52 20.09
N ILE A 213 -3.51 23.59 19.55
CA ILE A 213 -3.17 22.81 18.36
C ILE A 213 -3.93 23.42 17.18
N ARG A 214 -3.18 24.02 16.25
CA ARG A 214 -3.71 24.53 14.99
C ARG A 214 -3.89 23.38 14.01
N THR A 215 -5.12 23.15 13.57
CA THR A 215 -5.51 22.01 12.74
C THR A 215 -6.04 22.45 11.37
N ALA A 216 -5.92 21.59 10.36
CA ALA A 216 -6.50 21.85 9.04
C ALA A 216 -8.04 21.67 9.03
N SER A 217 -8.58 20.88 9.95
CA SER A 217 -10.00 20.60 10.12
C SER A 217 -10.41 20.63 11.59
N LEU A 218 -11.72 20.56 11.87
CA LEU A 218 -12.24 20.68 13.23
C LEU A 218 -11.86 19.49 14.12
N SER A 219 -11.95 18.25 13.63
CA SER A 219 -11.76 17.05 14.47
C SER A 219 -10.34 16.46 14.48
N ASP A 220 -9.46 16.85 13.55
CA ASP A 220 -8.12 16.24 13.39
C ASP A 220 -7.25 16.32 14.66
N GLY A 221 -7.38 17.40 15.44
CA GLY A 221 -6.65 17.53 16.71
C GLY A 221 -7.09 16.51 17.76
N VAL A 222 -8.40 16.28 17.89
CA VAL A 222 -8.94 15.30 18.85
C VAL A 222 -8.64 13.87 18.37
N ASP A 223 -8.76 13.61 17.07
CA ASP A 223 -8.40 12.32 16.47
C ASP A 223 -6.92 11.97 16.71
N PHE A 224 -6.02 12.95 16.51
CA PHE A 224 -4.59 12.79 16.78
C PHE A 224 -4.31 12.46 18.25
N LEU A 225 -4.92 13.20 19.19
CA LEU A 225 -4.74 12.96 20.61
C LEU A 225 -5.28 11.57 21.00
N ALA A 226 -6.41 11.15 20.43
CA ALA A 226 -7.00 9.85 20.67
C ALA A 226 -6.12 8.69 20.21
N GLY A 227 -5.59 8.79 18.98
CA GLY A 227 -4.60 7.83 18.47
C GLY A 227 -3.33 7.83 19.33
N LEU A 228 -2.80 9.01 19.69
CA LEU A 228 -1.60 9.13 20.52
C LEU A 228 -1.76 8.46 21.89
N ALA A 229 -2.91 8.66 22.55
CA ALA A 229 -3.18 8.05 23.85
C ALA A 229 -3.25 6.52 23.75
N SER A 230 -3.86 5.98 22.68
CA SER A 230 -3.91 4.53 22.45
C SER A 230 -2.52 3.95 22.20
N GLU A 231 -1.73 4.59 21.33
CA GLU A 231 -0.40 4.10 20.97
C GLU A 231 0.57 4.11 22.16
N GLN A 232 0.55 5.17 22.98
CA GLN A 232 1.37 5.21 24.21
C GLN A 232 0.93 4.17 25.24
N ALA A 233 -0.37 3.86 25.33
CA ALA A 233 -0.86 2.82 26.22
C ALA A 233 -0.38 1.42 25.79
N GLU A 234 -0.34 1.15 24.48
CA GLU A 234 0.20 -0.09 23.93
C GLU A 234 1.72 -0.18 24.13
N ALA A 235 2.46 0.88 23.84
CA ALA A 235 3.92 0.94 24.06
C ALA A 235 4.30 0.72 25.53
N PHE A 236 3.55 1.32 26.47
CA PHE A 236 3.77 1.12 27.90
C PHE A 236 3.51 -0.34 28.35
N GLN A 237 2.46 -0.99 27.80
CA GLN A 237 2.19 -2.40 28.09
C GLN A 237 3.31 -3.32 27.59
N LEU A 238 3.96 -2.95 26.48
CA LEU A 238 5.13 -3.63 25.95
C LEU A 238 6.44 -3.28 26.67
N GLY A 239 6.39 -2.40 27.68
CA GLY A 239 7.52 -2.06 28.54
C GLY A 239 8.45 -0.98 27.98
N ASP A 240 7.96 -0.11 27.09
CA ASP A 240 8.76 0.99 26.53
C ASP A 240 9.17 1.99 27.64
N PRO A 241 10.47 2.14 27.94
CA PRO A 241 10.95 3.03 28.99
C PRO A 241 10.80 4.52 28.64
N ALA A 242 10.51 4.88 27.39
CA ALA A 242 10.28 6.26 26.97
C ALA A 242 8.93 6.80 27.44
N ILE A 243 8.00 5.94 27.86
CA ILE A 243 6.66 6.34 28.30
C ILE A 243 6.65 6.60 29.81
N GLU A 244 6.57 7.87 30.19
CA GLU A 244 6.43 8.24 31.58
C GLU A 244 5.01 7.91 32.12
N PRO A 245 4.89 7.16 33.23
CA PRO A 245 3.58 6.75 33.77
C PRO A 245 2.64 7.92 34.10
N GLN A 246 3.20 9.08 34.46
CA GLN A 246 2.43 10.27 34.81
C GLN A 246 1.79 10.89 33.55
N HIS A 247 2.57 11.05 32.48
CA HIS A 247 2.05 11.55 31.19
C HIS A 247 1.00 10.61 30.61
N LEU A 248 1.26 9.30 30.65
CA LEU A 248 0.29 8.30 30.22
C LEU A 248 -1.00 8.39 31.03
N SER A 249 -0.91 8.57 32.36
CA SER A 249 -2.08 8.73 33.20
C SER A 249 -2.89 9.99 32.86
N LEU A 250 -2.24 11.10 32.48
CA LEU A 250 -2.95 12.31 32.05
C LEU A 250 -3.69 12.09 30.72
N LEU A 251 -3.05 11.42 29.75
CA LEU A 251 -3.67 11.11 28.46
C LEU A 251 -4.82 10.09 28.57
N GLN A 252 -4.66 9.04 29.40
CA GLN A 252 -5.71 8.04 29.63
C GLN A 252 -6.91 8.61 30.38
N ASN A 253 -6.67 9.59 31.27
CA ASN A 253 -7.74 10.29 32.00
C ASN A 253 -8.17 11.59 31.28
N ALA A 254 -7.79 11.78 30.01
CA ALA A 254 -8.14 12.97 29.27
C ALA A 254 -9.64 12.99 28.93
N VAL A 255 -10.22 14.18 29.01
CA VAL A 255 -11.66 14.38 28.96
C VAL A 255 -12.02 15.38 27.86
N ILE A 256 -12.83 14.92 26.90
CA ILE A 256 -13.45 15.75 25.87
C ILE A 256 -14.76 16.32 26.42
N VAL A 257 -14.90 17.64 26.35
CA VAL A 257 -16.05 18.37 26.92
C VAL A 257 -16.87 19.02 25.81
N PHE A 258 -18.17 18.75 25.76
CA PHE A 258 -19.05 19.15 24.65
C PHE A 258 -19.94 20.35 24.97
N ASN A 259 -20.08 20.74 26.23
CA ASN A 259 -20.90 21.89 26.62
C ASN A 259 -20.22 22.75 27.71
N GLN A 260 -20.75 23.97 27.89
CA GLN A 260 -20.15 24.96 28.81
C GLN A 260 -20.36 24.61 30.29
N ASP A 261 -21.47 23.96 30.63
CA ASP A 261 -21.83 23.67 32.02
C ASP A 261 -20.87 22.61 32.60
N ASP A 262 -20.64 21.53 31.86
CA ASP A 262 -19.67 20.50 32.21
C ASP A 262 -18.24 21.04 32.21
N TRP A 263 -17.90 21.95 31.29
CA TRP A 263 -16.59 22.62 31.29
C TRP A 263 -16.34 23.34 32.60
N ARG A 264 -17.29 24.19 33.01
CA ARG A 264 -17.17 24.94 34.26
C ARG A 264 -17.13 24.01 35.46
N GLN A 265 -17.92 22.93 35.45
CA GLN A 265 -17.91 21.97 36.55
C GLN A 265 -16.56 21.26 36.67
N LEU A 266 -15.99 20.78 35.56
CA LEU A 266 -14.71 20.08 35.52
C LEU A 266 -13.53 21.01 35.85
N ALA A 267 -13.59 22.28 35.41
CA ALA A 267 -12.57 23.28 35.69
C ALA A 267 -12.44 23.67 37.18
N HIS A 268 -13.42 23.30 38.02
CA HIS A 268 -13.37 23.52 39.48
C HIS A 268 -13.12 22.21 40.26
N SER A 269 -12.64 21.15 39.58
CA SER A 269 -12.35 19.87 40.22
C SER A 269 -11.00 19.89 40.94
N ASP A 270 -10.92 19.32 42.14
CA ASP A 270 -9.66 19.22 42.90
C ASP A 270 -8.67 18.19 42.30
N THR A 271 -9.02 17.52 41.20
CA THR A 271 -8.14 16.57 40.52
C THR A 271 -7.59 17.16 39.23
N SER A 272 -6.26 17.24 39.11
CA SER A 272 -5.59 17.56 37.85
C SER A 272 -6.05 16.60 36.74
N LEU A 273 -6.58 17.17 35.66
CA LEU A 273 -7.09 16.47 34.48
C LEU A 273 -6.48 17.09 33.23
N LEU A 274 -6.52 16.36 32.13
CA LEU A 274 -6.33 16.92 30.79
C LEU A 274 -7.70 17.20 30.18
N LEU A 275 -8.06 18.47 30.04
CA LEU A 275 -9.33 18.92 29.48
C LEU A 275 -9.16 19.31 28.00
N ILE A 276 -10.03 18.77 27.16
CA ILE A 276 -10.07 19.03 25.72
C ILE A 276 -11.48 19.54 25.38
N PRO A 277 -11.67 20.83 25.05
CA PRO A 277 -12.96 21.26 24.54
C PRO A 277 -13.21 20.59 23.19
N SER A 278 -14.43 20.07 22.99
CA SER A 278 -14.87 19.58 21.70
C SER A 278 -14.71 20.68 20.64
N PRO A 279 -14.42 20.36 19.37
CA PRO A 279 -14.26 21.37 18.32
C PRO A 279 -15.47 22.29 18.11
N THR A 280 -16.65 21.87 18.57
CA THR A 280 -17.89 22.66 18.52
C THR A 280 -18.12 23.50 19.78
N LEU A 281 -17.37 23.28 20.87
CA LEU A 281 -17.46 24.04 22.11
C LEU A 281 -16.56 25.27 22.06
N GLN A 282 -17.16 26.45 22.22
CA GLN A 282 -16.41 27.70 22.33
C GLN A 282 -15.99 27.95 23.79
N VAL A 283 -14.69 27.88 24.06
CA VAL A 283 -14.12 28.25 25.36
C VAL A 283 -13.42 29.60 25.31
N SER A 284 -13.68 30.47 26.29
CA SER A 284 -13.02 31.78 26.39
C SER A 284 -11.63 31.65 27.03
N SER A 285 -10.78 32.67 26.86
CA SER A 285 -9.48 32.71 27.55
C SER A 285 -9.62 32.70 29.08
N THR A 286 -10.71 33.26 29.61
CA THR A 286 -11.02 33.23 31.04
C THR A 286 -11.45 31.84 31.51
N ASP A 287 -12.17 31.08 30.69
CA ASP A 287 -12.55 29.71 31.00
C ASP A 287 -11.32 28.79 31.05
N VAL A 288 -10.40 28.97 30.09
CA VAL A 288 -9.12 28.23 30.04
C VAL A 288 -8.23 28.62 31.21
N ALA A 289 -8.07 29.91 31.50
CA ALA A 289 -7.26 30.39 32.61
C ALA A 289 -7.76 29.86 33.97
N SER A 290 -9.07 29.79 34.16
CA SER A 290 -9.67 29.25 35.40
C SER A 290 -9.34 27.77 35.60
N ALA A 291 -9.39 26.97 34.52
CA ALA A 291 -9.04 25.55 34.59
C ALA A 291 -7.54 25.34 34.86
N VAL A 292 -6.68 26.15 34.25
CA VAL A 292 -5.22 26.09 34.46
C VAL A 292 -4.86 26.48 35.90
N GLU A 293 -5.47 27.53 36.44
CA GLU A 293 -5.25 27.96 37.83
C GLU A 293 -5.73 26.90 38.84
N ALA A 294 -6.78 26.15 38.51
CA ALA A 294 -7.24 24.99 39.29
C ALA A 294 -6.33 23.75 39.16
N GLY A 295 -5.25 23.83 38.37
CA GLY A 295 -4.26 22.77 38.22
C GLY A 295 -4.56 21.77 37.10
N HIS A 296 -5.42 22.10 36.13
CA HIS A 296 -5.69 21.25 34.97
C HIS A 296 -4.79 21.61 33.78
N TYR A 297 -4.46 20.60 32.97
CA TYR A 297 -3.90 20.80 31.64
C TYR A 297 -5.03 21.02 30.65
N VAL A 298 -4.87 21.98 29.73
CA VAL A 298 -5.88 22.28 28.71
C VAL A 298 -5.27 22.16 27.32
N ILE A 299 -5.85 21.33 26.45
CA ILE A 299 -5.48 21.31 25.03
C ILE A 299 -6.67 21.77 24.20
N VAL A 300 -6.55 22.93 23.56
CA VAL A 300 -7.56 23.47 22.64
C VAL A 300 -7.16 23.14 21.21
N THR A 301 -8.05 22.54 20.45
CA THR A 301 -7.81 22.21 19.04
C THR A 301 -8.68 23.08 18.13
N GLY A 302 -8.11 23.63 17.07
CA GLY A 302 -8.95 24.31 16.08
C GLY A 302 -8.20 24.97 14.92
N PRO A 303 -8.94 25.38 13.89
CA PRO A 303 -8.37 25.98 12.68
C PRO A 303 -7.84 27.40 12.91
N ARG A 304 -8.43 28.12 13.86
CA ARG A 304 -8.15 29.53 14.14
C ARG A 304 -7.99 29.71 15.64
N GLY A 305 -6.88 30.34 16.03
CA GLY A 305 -6.56 30.70 17.40
C GLY A 305 -5.46 31.76 17.41
N ILE A 306 -5.58 32.73 18.33
CA ILE A 306 -4.57 33.76 18.55
C ILE A 306 -3.70 33.28 19.71
N VAL A 307 -2.56 32.69 19.39
CA VAL A 307 -1.60 32.19 20.38
C VAL A 307 -0.19 32.58 19.91
N PRO A 308 0.70 33.03 20.81
CA PRO A 308 2.11 33.22 20.51
C PRO A 308 2.72 31.98 19.83
N ALA A 309 3.66 32.18 18.90
CA ALA A 309 4.23 31.10 18.09
C ALA A 309 4.96 30.03 18.92
N ASP A 310 5.45 30.39 20.12
CA ASP A 310 6.11 29.50 21.09
C ASP A 310 5.13 28.71 21.97
N ARG A 311 3.83 29.03 21.94
CA ARG A 311 2.77 28.42 22.76
C ARG A 311 1.71 27.64 21.97
N GLY A 312 1.87 27.53 20.65
CA GLY A 312 1.00 26.74 19.79
C GLY A 312 1.79 25.76 18.93
N ILE A 313 1.13 24.67 18.53
CA ILE A 313 1.68 23.73 17.54
C ILE A 313 0.80 23.73 16.29
N VAL A 314 1.38 23.44 15.13
CA VAL A 314 0.65 23.22 13.88
C VAL A 314 0.63 21.73 13.62
N LEU A 315 -0.56 21.15 13.53
CA LEU A 315 -0.72 19.74 13.24
C LEU A 315 -0.57 19.52 11.73
N ARG A 316 0.55 18.92 11.32
CA ARG A 316 0.81 18.61 9.90
C ARG A 316 -0.06 17.46 9.38
N GLY A 317 -0.31 17.47 8.08
CA GLY A 317 -0.94 16.34 7.39
C GLY A 317 -0.05 15.10 7.42
N VAL A 318 -0.68 13.92 7.40
CA VAL A 318 0.05 12.64 7.36
C VAL A 318 0.67 12.47 5.96
N GLN A 319 1.93 12.06 5.88
CA GLN A 319 2.57 11.83 4.58
C GLN A 319 1.94 10.63 3.89
N GLN A 320 1.77 10.72 2.57
CA GLN A 320 1.06 9.70 1.78
C GLN A 320 1.61 8.28 2.01
N TYR A 321 2.93 8.12 1.97
CA TYR A 321 3.57 6.81 2.14
C TYR A 321 3.32 6.21 3.53
N GLU A 322 3.46 7.02 4.58
CA GLU A 322 3.22 6.56 5.95
C GLU A 322 1.73 6.24 6.19
N LEU A 323 0.84 7.03 5.59
CA LEU A 323 -0.60 6.76 5.65
C LEU A 323 -0.97 5.45 4.93
N GLU A 324 -0.40 5.21 3.75
CA GLU A 324 -0.58 3.97 2.99
C GLU A 324 -0.14 2.76 3.83
N LYS A 325 1.05 2.83 4.43
CA LYS A 325 1.56 1.78 5.32
C LYS A 325 0.67 1.55 6.54
N ALA A 326 0.16 2.61 7.16
CA ALA A 326 -0.75 2.50 8.30
C ALA A 326 -2.10 1.86 7.91
N LEU A 327 -2.62 2.17 6.72
CA LEU A 327 -3.84 1.57 6.18
C LEU A 327 -3.62 0.09 5.82
N VAL A 328 -2.50 -0.27 5.18
CA VAL A 328 -2.15 -1.68 4.92
C VAL A 328 -2.04 -2.46 6.24
N SER A 329 -1.41 -1.88 7.26
CA SER A 329 -1.33 -2.48 8.60
C SER A 329 -2.71 -2.64 9.26
N SER A 330 -3.66 -1.78 8.91
CA SER A 330 -5.06 -1.87 9.34
C SER A 330 -5.87 -2.91 8.55
N GLY A 331 -5.30 -3.56 7.53
CA GLY A 331 -5.91 -4.66 6.77
C GLY A 331 -6.44 -4.29 5.38
N TYR A 332 -6.11 -3.11 4.86
CA TYR A 332 -6.41 -2.73 3.47
C TYR A 332 -5.38 -3.33 2.49
N SER A 333 -5.78 -3.58 1.25
CA SER A 333 -4.82 -3.92 0.18
C SER A 333 -3.93 -2.71 -0.17
N ASP A 334 -2.75 -2.96 -0.74
CA ASP A 334 -1.84 -1.88 -1.16
C ASP A 334 -2.51 -0.90 -2.14
N SER A 335 -3.35 -1.40 -3.06
CA SER A 335 -4.09 -0.57 -4.02
C SER A 335 -5.13 0.33 -3.33
N GLU A 336 -5.99 -0.25 -2.47
CA GLU A 336 -6.99 0.50 -1.70
C GLU A 336 -6.32 1.56 -0.80
N ALA A 337 -5.25 1.17 -0.10
CA ALA A 337 -4.50 2.02 0.80
C ALA A 337 -3.86 3.20 0.05
N GLY A 338 -3.19 2.94 -1.08
CA GLY A 338 -2.57 3.98 -1.90
C GLY A 338 -3.60 4.95 -2.48
N SER A 339 -4.77 4.46 -2.91
CA SER A 339 -5.87 5.29 -3.41
C SER A 339 -6.48 6.19 -2.34
N LEU A 340 -6.75 5.63 -1.15
CA LEU A 340 -7.25 6.39 0.00
C LEU A 340 -6.23 7.43 0.50
N ALA A 341 -4.96 7.04 0.64
CA ALA A 341 -3.91 7.95 1.08
C ALA A 341 -3.76 9.13 0.11
N LYS A 342 -3.73 8.85 -1.19
CA LYS A 342 -3.61 9.89 -2.23
C LYS A 342 -4.81 10.82 -2.27
N SER A 343 -6.03 10.29 -2.23
CA SER A 343 -7.26 11.10 -2.29
C SER A 343 -7.50 11.94 -1.02
N SER A 344 -6.95 11.53 0.12
CA SER A 344 -7.05 12.28 1.38
C SER A 344 -6.12 13.50 1.47
N THR A 345 -5.09 13.56 0.63
CA THR A 345 -4.03 14.60 0.65
C THR A 345 -3.41 14.86 2.04
N GLY A 346 -3.34 13.82 2.86
CA GLY A 346 -2.80 13.87 4.22
C GLY A 346 -3.77 14.47 5.26
N ASN A 347 -5.00 14.79 4.86
CA ASN A 347 -6.05 15.27 5.75
C ASN A 347 -6.89 14.10 6.27
N THR A 348 -6.74 13.81 7.56
CA THR A 348 -7.44 12.73 8.26
C THR A 348 -8.96 12.90 8.23
N THR A 349 -9.50 14.11 8.18
CA THR A 349 -10.95 14.33 8.10
C THR A 349 -11.52 13.99 6.73
N ILE A 350 -10.79 14.30 5.65
CA ILE A 350 -11.13 13.85 4.30
C ILE A 350 -11.07 12.32 4.25
N LEU A 351 -10.01 11.73 4.82
CA LEU A 351 -9.87 10.28 4.93
C LEU A 351 -11.07 9.64 5.64
N LYS A 352 -11.49 10.18 6.79
CA LYS A 352 -12.68 9.70 7.54
C LYS A 352 -13.92 9.72 6.67
N ARG A 353 -14.23 10.83 6.01
CA ARG A 353 -15.39 10.93 5.09
C ARG A 353 -15.37 9.87 4.01
N ARG A 354 -14.20 9.62 3.42
CA ARG A 354 -14.01 8.65 2.34
C ARG A 354 -14.13 7.21 2.78
N MET A 355 -13.81 6.91 4.04
CA MET A 355 -13.82 5.56 4.60
C MET A 355 -15.06 5.22 5.42
N ALA A 356 -15.84 6.24 5.84
CA ALA A 356 -16.95 6.09 6.73
C ALA A 356 -18.05 5.16 6.16
N LEU A 357 -18.38 4.11 6.90
CA LEU A 357 -19.51 3.23 6.59
C LEU A 357 -20.86 3.80 7.03
N HIS A 358 -20.83 4.82 7.89
CA HIS A 358 -21.98 5.46 8.47
C HIS A 358 -22.09 6.91 7.99
N PRO A 359 -23.30 7.43 7.78
CA PRO A 359 -23.49 8.77 7.23
C PRO A 359 -22.94 9.84 8.18
N GLU A 360 -22.21 10.80 7.62
CA GLU A 360 -21.75 11.99 8.32
C GLU A 360 -22.71 13.15 8.06
N THR A 361 -23.10 13.86 9.12
CA THR A 361 -24.02 15.01 9.03
C THR A 361 -23.31 16.35 9.17
N VAL A 362 -22.01 16.33 9.51
CA VAL A 362 -21.18 17.52 9.62
C VAL A 362 -20.33 17.61 8.37
N LEU A 363 -20.76 18.44 7.43
CA LEU A 363 -20.10 18.61 6.14
C LEU A 363 -19.31 19.93 6.10
N PRO A 364 -18.30 20.03 5.22
CA PRO A 364 -17.58 21.27 5.02
C PRO A 364 -18.54 22.39 4.59
N PRO A 365 -18.43 23.62 5.12
CA PRO A 365 -19.37 24.70 4.81
C PRO A 365 -19.46 25.06 3.32
N TRP A 366 -18.43 24.77 2.53
CA TRP A 366 -18.42 25.00 1.08
C TRP A 366 -19.25 23.99 0.29
N SER A 367 -19.65 22.88 0.91
CA SER A 367 -20.47 21.83 0.28
C SER A 367 -21.99 22.07 0.39
N GLU A 368 -22.41 23.12 1.09
CA GLU A 368 -23.83 23.45 1.28
C GLU A 368 -24.34 24.49 0.26
N PRO A 369 -25.61 24.41 -0.18
CA PRO A 369 -26.22 25.43 -1.03
C PRO A 369 -26.32 26.82 -0.35
N PRO A 370 -26.25 27.93 -1.11
CA PRO A 370 -26.12 27.99 -2.57
C PRO A 370 -24.69 27.78 -3.08
N LEU A 371 -23.69 27.82 -2.20
CA LEU A 371 -22.27 27.80 -2.57
C LEU A 371 -21.84 26.50 -3.26
N ALA A 372 -22.45 25.37 -2.89
CA ALA A 372 -22.20 24.10 -3.56
C ALA A 372 -22.37 24.18 -5.09
N THR A 373 -23.39 24.89 -5.56
CA THR A 373 -23.66 25.08 -6.99
C THR A 373 -22.60 25.96 -7.65
N ASP A 374 -22.12 26.99 -6.94
CA ASP A 374 -21.08 27.90 -7.42
C ASP A 374 -19.70 27.23 -7.46
N LEU A 375 -19.43 26.25 -6.60
CA LEU A 375 -18.14 25.55 -6.57
C LEU A 375 -18.12 24.26 -7.40
N ALA A 376 -19.29 23.70 -7.74
CA ALA A 376 -19.38 22.46 -8.52
C ALA A 376 -18.65 22.53 -9.87
N PHE A 377 -18.68 23.67 -10.56
CA PHE A 377 -17.92 23.84 -11.81
C PHE A 377 -16.41 23.92 -11.56
N LEU A 378 -15.95 24.59 -10.50
CA LEU A 378 -14.53 24.62 -10.16
C LEU A 378 -14.03 23.23 -9.72
N ALA A 379 -14.88 22.40 -9.13
CA ALA A 379 -14.60 20.99 -8.87
C ALA A 379 -14.40 20.18 -10.16
N LEU A 380 -15.16 20.49 -11.22
CA LEU A 380 -14.93 19.89 -12.56
C LEU A 380 -13.60 20.33 -13.17
N ILE A 381 -13.20 21.59 -13.00
CA ILE A 381 -11.93 22.11 -13.52
C ILE A 381 -10.74 21.51 -12.76
N GLY A 382 -10.84 21.39 -11.43
CA GLY A 382 -9.92 20.65 -10.56
C GLY A 382 -8.62 21.38 -10.20
N GLY A 383 -7.91 21.95 -11.16
CA GLY A 383 -6.63 22.61 -10.90
C GLY A 383 -6.17 23.46 -12.08
N TRP A 384 -5.45 24.54 -11.80
CA TRP A 384 -4.97 25.47 -12.83
C TRP A 384 -3.78 26.30 -12.35
N THR A 385 -3.08 26.91 -13.30
CA THR A 385 -2.07 27.94 -13.08
C THR A 385 -2.73 29.32 -13.08
N HIS A 386 -2.64 30.00 -11.95
CA HIS A 386 -3.29 31.27 -11.65
C HIS A 386 -2.30 32.43 -11.81
N VAL A 387 -1.87 32.68 -13.05
CA VAL A 387 -0.99 33.80 -13.41
C VAL A 387 -1.72 34.77 -14.32
N SER A 388 -1.54 36.07 -14.09
CA SER A 388 -2.10 37.09 -14.97
C SER A 388 -1.52 36.96 -16.39
N PRO A 389 -2.36 37.06 -17.45
CA PRO A 389 -1.88 37.06 -18.84
C PRO A 389 -1.02 38.30 -19.17
N THR A 390 -1.06 39.34 -18.33
CA THR A 390 -0.26 40.55 -18.54
C THR A 390 1.16 40.33 -18.01
N PRO A 391 2.21 40.42 -18.86
CA PRO A 391 3.57 40.19 -18.40
C PRO A 391 4.03 41.29 -17.42
N PRO A 392 4.87 40.97 -16.41
CA PRO A 392 5.57 41.98 -15.63
C PRO A 392 6.47 42.84 -16.54
N SER A 393 6.85 44.04 -16.09
CA SER A 393 7.62 45.01 -16.89
C SER A 393 8.89 44.41 -17.50
N GLN A 394 8.99 44.42 -18.83
CA GLN A 394 9.94 43.63 -19.64
C GLN A 394 11.41 44.11 -19.62
N GLN A 395 11.76 45.14 -18.84
CA GLN A 395 13.04 45.84 -18.98
C GLN A 395 14.26 45.09 -18.42
N ASP A 396 14.10 44.11 -17.51
CA ASP A 396 15.22 43.42 -16.84
C ASP A 396 15.37 41.93 -17.15
N VAL A 397 14.49 41.35 -17.99
CA VAL A 397 14.54 39.90 -18.34
C VAL A 397 15.23 39.72 -19.69
N PRO A 398 16.31 38.92 -19.81
CA PRO A 398 16.93 38.61 -21.08
C PRO A 398 15.92 37.97 -22.04
N GLU A 399 16.00 38.29 -23.33
CA GLU A 399 15.01 37.92 -24.35
C GLU A 399 14.70 36.42 -24.39
N ALA A 400 15.71 35.58 -24.16
CA ALA A 400 15.59 34.11 -24.07
C ALA A 400 14.75 33.60 -22.88
N PHE A 401 14.37 34.46 -21.93
CA PHE A 401 13.55 34.12 -20.76
C PHE A 401 12.21 34.87 -20.74
N ARG A 402 11.87 35.67 -21.77
CA ARG A 402 10.65 36.51 -21.83
C ARG A 402 9.36 35.75 -22.18
N HIS A 403 9.26 34.46 -21.85
CA HIS A 403 8.09 33.66 -22.21
C HIS A 403 6.89 33.99 -21.30
N ILE A 404 5.72 34.24 -21.92
CA ILE A 404 4.46 34.40 -21.19
C ILE A 404 4.02 33.02 -20.69
N PRO A 405 3.70 32.84 -19.39
CA PRO A 405 3.20 31.57 -18.87
C PRO A 405 1.81 31.24 -19.45
N PRO A 406 1.41 29.96 -19.44
CA PRO A 406 0.05 29.58 -19.84
C PRO A 406 -1.00 30.35 -19.01
N SER A 407 -2.01 30.90 -19.69
CA SER A 407 -3.06 31.70 -19.06
C SER A 407 -4.34 30.90 -18.93
N ASP A 408 -4.35 29.98 -17.96
CA ASP A 408 -5.53 29.17 -17.67
C ASP A 408 -6.73 30.02 -17.26
N LEU A 409 -6.51 31.24 -16.74
CA LEU A 409 -7.56 32.18 -16.36
C LEU A 409 -8.57 32.46 -17.48
N THR A 410 -8.14 32.40 -18.74
CA THR A 410 -9.05 32.56 -19.89
C THR A 410 -10.09 31.44 -19.94
N ILE A 411 -9.70 30.21 -19.60
CA ILE A 411 -10.61 29.05 -19.54
C ILE A 411 -11.59 29.21 -18.39
N LEU A 412 -11.14 29.70 -17.25
CA LEU A 412 -12.00 29.96 -16.08
C LEU A 412 -13.00 31.10 -16.38
N GLU A 413 -12.58 32.14 -17.08
CA GLU A 413 -13.44 33.25 -17.50
C GLU A 413 -14.52 32.77 -18.49
N LEU A 414 -14.16 31.96 -19.49
CA LEU A 414 -15.13 31.31 -20.39
C LEU A 414 -16.09 30.36 -19.65
N GLY A 415 -15.63 29.79 -18.53
CA GLY A 415 -16.44 29.02 -17.59
C GLY A 415 -17.41 29.85 -16.75
N GLY A 416 -17.30 31.18 -16.78
CA GLY A 416 -18.12 32.12 -16.03
C GLY A 416 -17.50 32.63 -14.72
N TYR A 417 -16.19 32.47 -14.53
CA TYR A 417 -15.48 32.89 -13.32
C TYR A 417 -14.50 34.02 -13.64
N PRO A 418 -14.94 35.30 -13.59
CA PRO A 418 -14.02 36.42 -13.78
C PRO A 418 -12.98 36.42 -12.65
N MET A 419 -11.76 36.87 -12.96
CA MET A 419 -10.60 36.81 -12.05
C MET A 419 -10.90 37.32 -10.64
N ARG A 420 -11.62 38.44 -10.52
CA ARG A 420 -11.96 39.04 -9.22
C ARG A 420 -12.82 38.13 -8.33
N GLU A 421 -13.80 37.45 -8.91
CA GLU A 421 -14.65 36.53 -8.16
C GLU A 421 -13.88 35.27 -7.78
N LEU A 422 -13.05 34.77 -8.69
CA LEU A 422 -12.16 33.64 -8.44
C LEU A 422 -11.19 33.93 -7.28
N ASP A 423 -10.57 35.11 -7.25
CA ASP A 423 -9.69 35.56 -6.16
C ASP A 423 -10.40 35.59 -4.80
N GLN A 424 -11.65 36.06 -4.78
CA GLN A 424 -12.47 36.09 -3.56
C GLN A 424 -12.80 34.68 -3.06
N LEU A 425 -13.17 33.77 -3.97
CA LEU A 425 -13.45 32.37 -3.64
C LEU A 425 -12.18 31.67 -3.11
N ILE A 426 -11.05 31.83 -3.79
CA ILE A 426 -9.76 31.26 -3.35
C ILE A 426 -9.38 31.81 -1.98
N ALA A 427 -9.41 33.13 -1.79
CA ALA A 427 -9.06 33.74 -0.51
C ALA A 427 -9.95 33.27 0.64
N ARG A 428 -11.24 33.05 0.37
CA ARG A 428 -12.21 32.59 1.36
C ARG A 428 -12.04 31.11 1.74
N TRP A 429 -11.73 30.24 0.76
CA TRP A 429 -11.77 28.79 0.92
C TRP A 429 -10.41 28.09 0.83
N LYS A 430 -9.31 28.84 0.89
CA LYS A 430 -7.95 28.29 1.07
C LYS A 430 -7.55 28.09 2.53
N GLU A 431 -8.21 28.79 3.46
CA GLU A 431 -7.87 28.79 4.88
C GLU A 431 -8.75 27.79 5.66
N PRO A 432 -8.23 27.14 6.70
CA PRO A 432 -9.00 26.28 7.60
C PRO A 432 -10.22 26.97 8.28
N PRO A 433 -11.23 26.19 8.72
CA PRO A 433 -11.31 24.72 8.63
C PRO A 433 -11.69 24.22 7.23
N GLU A 434 -11.16 23.04 6.87
CA GLU A 434 -11.53 22.25 5.69
C GLU A 434 -11.44 23.04 4.37
N PRO A 435 -10.23 23.43 3.94
CA PRO A 435 -10.05 24.21 2.73
C PRO A 435 -10.56 23.46 1.50
N PHE A 436 -11.24 24.17 0.61
CA PHE A 436 -11.60 23.67 -0.73
C PHE A 436 -10.46 23.83 -1.72
N PHE A 437 -9.65 24.89 -1.57
CA PHE A 437 -8.49 25.16 -2.42
C PHE A 437 -7.17 24.95 -1.69
N LEU A 438 -6.20 24.37 -2.39
CA LEU A 438 -4.78 24.42 -2.06
C LEU A 438 -4.06 25.34 -3.04
N ARG A 439 -3.16 26.18 -2.53
CA ARG A 439 -2.35 27.08 -3.36
C ARG A 439 -0.88 26.84 -3.13
N PHE A 440 -0.17 26.51 -4.21
CA PHE A 440 1.29 26.33 -4.25
C PHE A 440 1.86 27.32 -5.25
N SER A 441 2.43 28.43 -4.76
CA SER A 441 2.85 29.56 -5.60
C SER A 441 1.69 30.06 -6.48
N ASP A 442 1.79 29.83 -7.79
CA ASP A 442 0.80 30.23 -8.77
C ASP A 442 -0.17 29.12 -9.13
N THR A 443 0.04 27.89 -8.65
CA THR A 443 -0.86 26.77 -8.91
C THR A 443 -1.95 26.71 -7.84
N VAL A 444 -3.21 26.60 -8.29
CA VAL A 444 -4.39 26.39 -7.44
C VAL A 444 -4.96 25.02 -7.76
N LEU A 445 -5.22 24.22 -6.73
CA LEU A 445 -5.78 22.88 -6.82
C LEU A 445 -7.01 22.78 -5.91
N ILE A 446 -7.93 21.88 -6.24
CA ILE A 446 -8.93 21.42 -5.27
C ILE A 446 -8.24 20.49 -4.25
N THR A 447 -8.47 20.71 -2.95
CA THR A 447 -7.77 20.00 -1.85
C THR A 447 -7.85 18.50 -1.94
N SER A 448 -9.05 17.96 -2.16
CA SER A 448 -9.30 16.57 -2.50
C SER A 448 -10.38 16.55 -3.56
N ARG A 449 -10.03 16.07 -4.75
CA ARG A 449 -10.92 16.12 -5.91
C ARG A 449 -12.02 15.09 -5.79
N GLU A 450 -11.68 13.92 -5.27
CA GLU A 450 -12.58 12.80 -5.08
C GLU A 450 -13.59 13.10 -3.95
N ASP A 451 -13.19 13.80 -2.88
CA ASP A 451 -14.08 14.28 -1.82
C ASP A 451 -14.96 15.45 -2.31
N ALA A 452 -14.37 16.41 -3.02
CA ALA A 452 -15.12 17.49 -3.65
C ALA A 452 -16.17 16.97 -4.64
N TRP A 453 -15.83 15.96 -5.45
CA TRP A 453 -16.77 15.32 -6.35
C TRP A 453 -17.90 14.61 -5.61
N TYR A 454 -17.56 13.86 -4.56
CA TYR A 454 -18.55 13.17 -3.74
C TYR A 454 -19.59 14.16 -3.20
N LEU A 455 -19.16 15.32 -2.70
CA LEU A 455 -20.02 16.34 -2.10
C LEU A 455 -20.71 17.27 -3.12
N LEU A 456 -20.05 17.61 -4.23
CA LEU A 456 -20.51 18.63 -5.18
C LEU A 456 -21.06 18.07 -6.50
N GLY A 457 -20.80 16.82 -6.83
CA GLY A 457 -21.14 16.22 -8.13
C GLY A 457 -22.65 16.24 -8.43
N ASP A 458 -23.49 16.14 -7.40
CA ASP A 458 -24.95 16.22 -7.53
C ASP A 458 -25.45 17.65 -7.86
N TYR A 459 -24.64 18.68 -7.58
CA TYR A 459 -24.95 20.07 -7.89
C TYR A 459 -24.49 20.49 -9.29
N VAL A 460 -23.80 19.61 -10.03
CA VAL A 460 -23.37 19.90 -11.40
C VAL A 460 -24.59 19.99 -12.32
N THR A 461 -24.87 21.18 -12.83
CA THR A 461 -25.96 21.40 -13.79
C THR A 461 -25.64 20.85 -15.18
N ALA A 462 -26.66 20.60 -16.00
CA ALA A 462 -26.45 20.18 -17.40
C ALA A 462 -25.74 21.26 -18.24
N GLU A 463 -25.89 22.53 -17.88
CA GLU A 463 -25.16 23.63 -18.52
C GLU A 463 -23.67 23.62 -18.15
N GLN A 464 -23.36 23.51 -16.85
CA GLN A 464 -21.98 23.41 -16.38
C GLN A 464 -21.25 22.20 -16.99
N LEU A 465 -21.93 21.05 -17.11
CA LEU A 465 -21.35 19.86 -17.73
C LEU A 465 -21.06 20.07 -19.23
N ARG A 466 -21.96 20.72 -19.97
CA ARG A 466 -21.71 21.08 -21.38
C ARG A 466 -20.54 22.05 -21.52
N LYS A 467 -20.46 23.08 -20.67
CA LYS A 467 -19.34 24.02 -20.64
C LYS A 467 -18.02 23.31 -20.35
N PHE A 468 -17.99 22.43 -19.34
CA PHE A 468 -16.82 21.62 -19.03
C PHE A 468 -16.38 20.79 -20.24
N ARG A 469 -17.32 20.09 -20.90
CA ARG A 469 -17.03 19.32 -22.11
C ARG A 469 -16.33 20.16 -23.18
N ASP A 470 -16.92 21.31 -23.52
CA ASP A 470 -16.44 22.16 -24.60
C ASP A 470 -15.05 22.73 -24.28
N LEU A 471 -14.81 23.12 -23.03
CA LEU A 471 -13.49 23.58 -22.56
C LEU A 471 -12.46 22.44 -22.52
N ALA A 472 -12.86 21.26 -22.05
CA ALA A 472 -11.99 20.08 -22.03
C ALA A 472 -11.52 19.71 -23.44
N ILE A 473 -12.43 19.71 -24.42
CA ILE A 473 -12.09 19.48 -25.83
C ILE A 473 -11.13 20.58 -26.32
N MET A 474 -11.47 21.85 -26.10
CA MET A 474 -10.66 22.99 -26.53
C MET A 474 -9.22 22.92 -26.03
N VAL A 475 -9.04 22.56 -24.76
CA VAL A 475 -7.72 22.46 -24.14
C VAL A 475 -6.98 21.20 -24.62
N LEU A 476 -7.65 20.05 -24.59
CA LEU A 476 -6.97 18.76 -24.77
C LEU A 476 -6.71 18.41 -26.23
N VAL A 477 -7.44 18.96 -27.21
CA VAL A 477 -7.24 18.66 -28.65
C VAL A 477 -5.94 19.23 -29.21
N GLU A 478 -5.34 20.23 -28.54
CA GLU A 478 -4.07 20.82 -28.96
C GLU A 478 -2.95 19.76 -28.93
N ASP A 479 -2.22 19.60 -30.03
CA ASP A 479 -1.01 18.78 -30.08
C ASP A 479 0.13 19.45 -29.31
N ASN A 480 1.06 18.66 -28.79
CA ASN A 480 2.22 19.17 -28.07
C ASN A 480 3.15 19.90 -29.05
N PRO A 481 3.27 21.24 -28.95
CA PRO A 481 4.06 22.00 -29.91
C PRO A 481 5.55 21.63 -29.89
N ALA A 482 6.03 20.99 -28.81
CA ALA A 482 7.38 20.45 -28.75
C ALA A 482 7.65 19.39 -29.84
N LEU A 483 6.61 18.70 -30.35
CA LEU A 483 6.73 17.69 -31.41
C LEU A 483 6.93 18.29 -32.81
N GLU A 484 6.87 19.62 -32.94
CA GLU A 484 7.30 20.33 -34.15
C GLU A 484 8.83 20.50 -34.21
N LEU A 485 9.53 20.28 -33.09
CA LEU A 485 10.98 20.32 -33.03
C LEU A 485 11.57 18.93 -33.31
N GLU A 486 12.76 18.95 -33.90
CA GLU A 486 13.61 17.76 -34.03
C GLU A 486 13.79 17.07 -32.68
N PRO A 487 13.83 15.72 -32.64
CA PRO A 487 13.92 14.93 -31.41
C PRO A 487 14.92 15.47 -30.36
N GLU A 488 16.12 15.88 -30.77
CA GLU A 488 17.21 16.35 -29.90
C GLU A 488 16.97 17.75 -29.31
N LYS A 489 16.04 18.51 -29.89
CA LYS A 489 15.69 19.87 -29.45
C LYS A 489 14.44 19.92 -28.58
N ARG A 490 13.69 18.82 -28.48
CA ARG A 490 12.40 18.77 -27.75
C ARG A 490 12.55 19.08 -26.26
N TRP A 491 13.67 18.75 -25.62
CA TRP A 491 13.92 19.10 -24.21
C TRP A 491 14.09 20.62 -23.97
N LEU A 492 14.47 21.36 -25.02
CA LEU A 492 14.55 22.83 -25.04
C LEU A 492 13.26 23.49 -25.54
N ALA A 493 12.17 22.76 -25.74
CA ALA A 493 10.93 23.30 -26.30
C ALA A 493 10.44 24.58 -25.58
N ASN A 494 10.63 24.64 -24.27
CA ASN A 494 10.34 25.81 -23.46
C ASN A 494 11.10 27.07 -23.90
N VAL A 495 12.38 26.94 -24.27
CA VAL A 495 13.24 28.04 -24.75
C VAL A 495 12.82 28.47 -26.16
N TYR A 496 12.37 27.53 -26.98
CA TYR A 496 11.85 27.80 -28.33
C TYR A 496 10.40 28.32 -28.33
N GLY A 497 9.78 28.53 -27.16
CA GLY A 497 8.37 28.94 -27.06
C GLY A 497 7.38 27.86 -27.54
N LYS A 498 7.83 26.62 -27.73
CA LYS A 498 7.01 25.48 -28.15
C LYS A 498 6.37 24.82 -26.94
N ARG A 499 5.39 25.52 -26.36
CA ARG A 499 4.65 25.09 -25.17
C ARG A 499 3.16 25.05 -25.48
N HIS A 500 2.43 24.20 -24.77
CA HIS A 500 0.98 24.22 -24.80
C HIS A 500 0.43 25.60 -24.41
N SER A 501 -0.69 25.96 -25.03
CA SER A 501 -1.41 27.20 -24.76
C SER A 501 -1.88 27.27 -23.30
N MET A 502 -2.31 26.12 -22.77
CA MET A 502 -2.80 25.94 -21.39
C MET A 502 -1.82 25.11 -20.56
N SER A 503 -1.85 25.31 -19.24
CA SER A 503 -0.87 24.69 -18.34
C SER A 503 -1.02 23.17 -18.26
N GLY A 504 0.08 22.49 -17.94
CA GLY A 504 0.07 21.05 -17.70
C GLY A 504 -0.85 20.66 -16.55
N GLU A 505 -1.01 21.51 -15.53
CA GLU A 505 -1.89 21.23 -14.39
C GLU A 505 -3.37 21.28 -14.79
N LEU A 506 -3.79 22.27 -15.58
CA LEU A 506 -5.15 22.32 -16.10
C LEU A 506 -5.44 21.12 -17.01
N ARG A 507 -4.53 20.79 -17.93
CA ARG A 507 -4.69 19.63 -18.83
C ARG A 507 -4.83 18.33 -18.04
N LYS A 508 -3.92 18.08 -17.10
CA LYS A 508 -3.97 16.93 -16.20
C LYS A 508 -5.30 16.91 -15.45
N SER A 509 -5.71 18.06 -14.92
CA SER A 509 -6.92 18.15 -14.12
C SER A 509 -8.18 17.86 -14.91
N LEU A 510 -8.31 18.37 -16.13
CA LEU A 510 -9.46 18.07 -16.98
C LEU A 510 -9.58 16.56 -17.26
N VAL A 511 -8.46 15.86 -17.47
CA VAL A 511 -8.47 14.40 -17.68
C VAL A 511 -8.76 13.63 -16.39
N GLU A 512 -8.20 14.03 -15.24
CA GLU A 512 -8.54 13.40 -13.95
C GLU A 512 -10.04 13.52 -13.63
N THR A 513 -10.68 14.64 -13.98
CA THR A 513 -12.14 14.78 -13.84
C THR A 513 -12.91 13.76 -14.68
N LEU A 514 -12.41 13.38 -15.87
CA LEU A 514 -13.03 12.31 -16.67
C LEU A 514 -13.02 10.97 -15.90
N ALA A 515 -11.90 10.63 -15.27
CA ALA A 515 -11.79 9.42 -14.45
C ALA A 515 -12.67 9.49 -13.19
N ILE A 516 -12.70 10.63 -12.50
CA ILE A 516 -13.58 10.86 -11.35
C ILE A 516 -15.05 10.67 -11.75
N MET A 517 -15.50 11.28 -12.84
CA MET A 517 -16.87 11.10 -13.35
C MET A 517 -17.20 9.65 -13.70
N ALA A 518 -16.21 8.88 -14.16
CA ALA A 518 -16.38 7.48 -14.56
C ALA A 518 -16.40 6.49 -13.37
N THR A 519 -15.81 6.86 -12.23
CA THR A 519 -15.47 5.92 -11.16
C THR A 519 -16.03 6.31 -9.79
N CYS A 520 -16.09 7.60 -9.48
CA CYS A 520 -16.45 8.09 -8.15
C CYS A 520 -17.97 8.33 -8.05
N PRO A 521 -18.62 7.81 -6.98
CA PRO A 521 -20.03 8.10 -6.73
C PRO A 521 -20.23 9.55 -6.30
N THR A 522 -21.45 10.06 -6.54
CA THR A 522 -22.01 11.24 -5.88
C THR A 522 -22.93 10.80 -4.72
N VAL A 523 -23.37 11.71 -3.86
CA VAL A 523 -24.23 11.40 -2.70
C VAL A 523 -25.49 10.63 -3.10
N THR A 524 -26.18 11.01 -4.18
CA THR A 524 -27.49 10.43 -4.58
C THR A 524 -27.42 9.22 -5.52
N GLN A 525 -26.22 8.79 -5.93
CA GLN A 525 -25.84 7.57 -6.69
C GLN A 525 -26.56 7.22 -8.02
N GLN A 526 -27.76 7.71 -8.35
CA GLN A 526 -28.62 7.03 -9.34
C GLN A 526 -29.00 7.83 -10.61
N SER A 527 -29.13 9.16 -10.60
CA SER A 527 -29.76 9.88 -11.73
C SER A 527 -28.78 10.48 -12.75
N ALA A 528 -27.49 10.59 -12.43
CA ALA A 528 -26.51 11.32 -13.23
C ALA A 528 -25.50 10.46 -14.02
N LYS A 529 -25.48 9.13 -13.87
CA LYS A 529 -24.45 8.28 -14.51
C LYS A 529 -24.43 8.40 -16.04
N ASN A 530 -25.59 8.32 -16.70
CA ASN A 530 -25.65 8.31 -18.16
C ASN A 530 -25.14 9.61 -18.80
N ARG A 531 -25.43 10.77 -18.20
CA ARG A 531 -24.98 12.09 -18.71
C ARG A 531 -23.47 12.30 -18.56
N PHE A 532 -22.87 11.75 -17.51
CA PHE A 532 -21.43 11.82 -17.31
C PHE A 532 -20.71 10.90 -18.30
N THR A 533 -21.16 9.66 -18.46
CA THR A 533 -20.61 8.72 -19.46
C THR A 533 -20.63 9.31 -20.86
N SER A 534 -21.76 9.86 -21.31
CA SER A 534 -21.85 10.47 -22.65
C SER A 534 -20.88 11.64 -22.83
N THR A 535 -20.72 12.46 -21.79
CA THR A 535 -19.78 13.60 -21.81
C THR A 535 -18.34 13.13 -21.91
N ILE A 536 -17.94 12.12 -21.14
CA ILE A 536 -16.58 11.57 -21.18
C ILE A 536 -16.28 11.02 -22.57
N GLU A 537 -17.19 10.22 -23.12
CA GLU A 537 -17.05 9.65 -24.46
C GLU A 537 -16.94 10.73 -25.55
N GLU A 538 -17.72 11.81 -25.46
CA GLU A 538 -17.63 12.94 -26.38
C GLU A 538 -16.26 13.62 -26.31
N VAL A 539 -15.74 13.90 -25.10
CA VAL A 539 -14.41 14.49 -24.93
C VAL A 539 -13.33 13.58 -25.52
N VAL A 540 -13.30 12.31 -25.14
CA VAL A 540 -12.24 11.38 -25.58
C VAL A 540 -12.34 11.11 -27.08
N ARG A 541 -13.55 11.03 -27.65
CA ARG A 541 -13.75 10.86 -29.10
C ARG A 541 -13.19 12.05 -29.90
N SER A 542 -13.32 13.27 -29.37
CA SER A 542 -12.77 14.47 -30.00
C SER A 542 -11.26 14.60 -29.82
N VAL A 543 -10.74 14.22 -28.65
CA VAL A 543 -9.33 14.38 -28.28
C VAL A 543 -8.45 13.26 -28.85
N LEU A 544 -9.01 12.07 -29.03
CA LEU A 544 -8.38 10.88 -29.63
C LEU A 544 -9.27 10.33 -30.76
N PRO A 545 -9.31 11.02 -31.91
CA PRO A 545 -10.12 10.60 -33.05
C PRO A 545 -9.57 9.33 -33.72
N LYS A 546 -10.40 8.65 -34.52
CA LYS A 546 -9.95 7.52 -35.34
C LYS A 546 -8.85 7.95 -36.31
N LYS A 547 -7.85 7.10 -36.53
CA LYS A 547 -6.76 7.32 -37.50
C LYS A 547 -5.99 8.62 -37.25
N CYS A 548 -5.79 8.99 -35.99
CA CYS A 548 -4.94 10.12 -35.65
C CYS A 548 -3.47 9.77 -35.86
N ASP A 549 -2.64 10.79 -36.07
CA ASP A 549 -1.21 10.60 -36.23
C ASP A 549 -0.52 10.26 -34.89
N TRP A 550 0.75 9.87 -34.96
CA TRP A 550 1.54 9.54 -33.78
C TRP A 550 1.75 10.76 -32.86
N LYS A 551 1.70 11.98 -33.41
CA LYS A 551 1.86 13.22 -32.65
C LYS A 551 0.68 13.44 -31.71
N ARG A 552 -0.54 13.15 -32.15
CA ARG A 552 -1.75 13.17 -31.32
C ARG A 552 -1.62 12.20 -30.14
N TRP A 553 -1.17 10.97 -30.39
CA TRP A 553 -0.87 10.00 -29.33
C TRP A 553 0.22 10.52 -28.38
N ALA A 554 1.36 10.96 -28.91
CA ALA A 554 2.49 11.47 -28.13
C ALA A 554 2.13 12.71 -27.28
N SER A 555 1.15 13.51 -27.73
CA SER A 555 0.62 14.68 -27.02
C SER A 555 -0.20 14.31 -25.79
N LEU A 556 -0.82 13.14 -25.81
CA LEU A 556 -1.63 12.61 -24.71
C LEU A 556 -0.87 11.67 -23.79
N ARG A 557 0.40 11.36 -24.06
CA ARG A 557 1.17 10.31 -23.36
C ARG A 557 1.03 10.36 -21.84
N ASN A 558 1.19 11.54 -21.22
CA ASN A 558 1.12 11.71 -19.74
C ASN A 558 -0.29 11.48 -19.15
N HIS A 559 -1.29 11.21 -19.99
CA HIS A 559 -2.69 11.09 -19.65
C HIS A 559 -3.25 9.70 -20.01
N PHE A 560 -2.47 8.82 -20.66
CA PHE A 560 -2.96 7.52 -21.12
C PHE A 560 -3.52 6.65 -20.00
N ARG A 561 -2.83 6.56 -18.86
CA ARG A 561 -3.30 5.79 -17.70
C ARG A 561 -4.69 6.26 -17.24
N VAL A 562 -4.87 7.58 -17.14
CA VAL A 562 -6.14 8.17 -16.68
C VAL A 562 -7.25 7.98 -17.72
N ILE A 563 -6.96 8.15 -19.02
CA ILE A 563 -7.93 7.92 -20.10
C ILE A 563 -8.32 6.45 -20.17
N ALA A 564 -7.35 5.54 -20.05
CA ALA A 564 -7.56 4.09 -20.05
C ALA A 564 -8.50 3.66 -18.92
N GLU A 565 -8.32 4.18 -17.70
CA GLU A 565 -9.22 3.85 -16.59
C GLU A 565 -10.60 4.56 -16.68
N ALA A 566 -10.66 5.74 -17.29
CA ALA A 566 -11.90 6.49 -17.50
C ALA A 566 -12.82 5.83 -18.54
N VAL A 567 -12.27 5.46 -19.72
CA VAL A 567 -13.01 4.87 -20.85
C VAL A 567 -12.24 3.71 -21.50
N PRO A 568 -12.05 2.59 -20.78
CA PRO A 568 -11.19 1.48 -21.21
C PRO A 568 -11.58 0.93 -22.58
N GLU A 569 -12.87 0.73 -22.84
CA GLU A 569 -13.39 0.23 -24.11
C GLU A 569 -12.95 1.07 -25.30
N MET A 570 -13.18 2.40 -25.23
CA MET A 570 -12.84 3.31 -26.31
C MET A 570 -11.33 3.43 -26.49
N PHE A 571 -10.58 3.43 -25.40
CA PHE A 571 -9.12 3.51 -25.44
C PHE A 571 -8.52 2.28 -26.13
N LEU A 572 -8.91 1.07 -25.72
CA LEU A 572 -8.46 -0.19 -26.33
C LEU A 572 -8.88 -0.28 -27.80
N SER A 573 -10.14 0.03 -28.12
CA SER A 573 -10.61 0.00 -29.50
C SER A 573 -9.87 0.98 -30.41
N ARG A 574 -9.40 2.12 -29.89
CA ARG A 574 -8.58 3.05 -30.69
C ARG A 574 -7.21 2.49 -31.03
N ILE A 575 -6.61 1.73 -30.12
CA ILE A 575 -5.32 1.08 -30.35
C ILE A 575 -5.52 -0.09 -31.33
N GLU A 576 -6.54 -0.93 -31.12
CA GLU A 576 -6.86 -2.04 -32.01
C GLU A 576 -7.13 -1.58 -33.45
N GLU A 577 -7.98 -0.55 -33.61
CA GLU A 577 -8.28 0.06 -34.92
C GLU A 577 -7.03 0.64 -35.60
N ASP A 578 -6.06 1.15 -34.82
CA ASP A 578 -4.79 1.66 -35.35
C ASP A 578 -3.85 0.54 -35.76
N LEU A 579 -3.71 -0.51 -34.95
CA LEU A 579 -2.85 -1.67 -35.23
C LEU A 579 -3.34 -2.51 -36.43
N GLU A 580 -4.61 -2.43 -36.77
CA GLU A 580 -5.18 -3.04 -37.99
C GLU A 580 -5.00 -2.17 -39.24
N SER A 581 -4.49 -0.94 -39.10
CA SER A 581 -4.16 -0.05 -40.21
C SER A 581 -2.95 -0.56 -41.01
N PRO A 582 -2.90 -0.36 -42.34
CA PRO A 582 -1.69 -0.64 -43.13
C PRO A 582 -0.45 0.17 -42.70
N SER A 583 -0.66 1.29 -42.02
CA SER A 583 0.40 2.16 -41.49
C SER A 583 -0.02 2.62 -40.09
N PRO A 584 0.19 1.79 -39.07
CA PRO A 584 -0.20 2.11 -37.70
C PRO A 584 0.62 3.28 -37.15
N ALA A 585 -0.02 4.18 -36.40
CA ALA A 585 0.62 5.34 -35.82
C ALA A 585 1.23 5.05 -34.44
N VAL A 586 0.62 4.15 -33.66
CA VAL A 586 1.05 3.82 -32.29
C VAL A 586 2.47 3.24 -32.23
N PRO A 587 2.92 2.33 -33.12
CA PRO A 587 4.29 1.83 -33.13
C PRO A 587 5.36 2.91 -33.29
N GLN A 588 5.05 4.04 -33.93
CA GLN A 588 5.99 5.15 -34.10
C GLN A 588 6.39 5.82 -32.76
N LEU A 589 5.60 5.63 -31.70
CA LEU A 589 5.97 6.07 -30.33
C LEU A 589 7.24 5.36 -29.80
N PHE A 590 7.54 4.18 -30.34
CA PHE A 590 8.72 3.39 -29.98
C PHE A 590 9.96 3.83 -30.78
N GLU A 591 9.76 4.35 -32.00
CA GLU A 591 10.81 4.73 -32.94
C GLU A 591 11.29 6.18 -32.77
N GLU A 592 10.37 7.12 -32.48
CA GLU A 592 10.61 8.58 -32.42
C GLU A 592 11.35 9.04 -31.13
N GLN A 593 12.32 8.27 -30.66
CA GLN A 593 13.06 8.50 -29.41
C GLN A 593 14.49 8.96 -29.65
N THR A 594 14.94 9.95 -28.88
CA THR A 594 16.38 10.29 -28.81
C THR A 594 17.09 9.43 -27.77
N GLY A 595 18.38 9.20 -27.99
CA GLY A 595 19.31 8.72 -26.96
C GLY A 595 19.58 9.72 -25.82
N SER A 596 18.73 10.74 -25.64
CA SER A 596 18.89 11.72 -24.55
C SER A 596 18.17 11.26 -23.29
N PHE A 597 18.91 11.24 -22.17
CA PHE A 597 18.41 10.90 -20.83
C PHE A 597 17.20 11.76 -20.38
N THR A 598 16.98 12.93 -20.99
CA THR A 598 15.96 13.91 -20.58
C THR A 598 14.73 14.00 -21.50
N GLY A 599 14.76 13.36 -22.68
CA GLY A 599 13.66 13.36 -23.64
C GLY A 599 12.73 12.19 -23.40
N GLY A 600 11.80 12.31 -22.43
CA GLY A 600 10.98 11.23 -21.91
C GLY A 600 10.48 10.20 -22.95
N ARG A 601 10.60 8.92 -22.59
CA ARG A 601 10.27 7.77 -23.45
C ARG A 601 8.75 7.64 -23.61
N MET A 602 8.26 7.93 -24.81
CA MET A 602 6.82 8.14 -25.06
C MET A 602 5.98 6.86 -24.93
N HIS A 603 6.55 5.71 -25.27
CA HIS A 603 5.87 4.41 -25.20
C HIS A 603 5.65 3.90 -23.78
N CYS A 604 6.48 4.31 -22.80
CA CYS A 604 6.39 3.82 -21.42
C CYS A 604 5.02 4.11 -20.79
N GLU A 605 4.45 5.30 -21.05
CA GLU A 605 3.12 5.66 -20.54
C GLU A 605 1.99 4.82 -21.16
N LEU A 606 2.16 4.38 -22.42
CA LEU A 606 1.21 3.50 -23.08
C LEU A 606 1.26 2.09 -22.46
N LEU A 607 2.47 1.56 -22.26
CA LEU A 607 2.67 0.27 -21.61
C LEU A 607 2.11 0.29 -20.19
N TRP A 608 2.37 1.33 -19.40
CA TRP A 608 1.80 1.47 -18.05
C TRP A 608 0.27 1.61 -18.03
N ALA A 609 -0.34 2.16 -19.09
CA ALA A 609 -1.79 2.20 -19.23
C ALA A 609 -2.36 0.81 -19.54
N LEU A 610 -1.72 0.06 -20.44
CA LEU A 610 -2.09 -1.33 -20.77
C LEU A 610 -1.90 -2.25 -19.56
N GLU A 611 -0.79 -2.13 -18.84
CA GLU A 611 -0.54 -2.84 -17.58
C GLU A 611 -1.64 -2.57 -16.53
N ALA A 612 -2.05 -1.31 -16.35
CA ALA A 612 -3.13 -0.97 -15.43
C ALA A 612 -4.47 -1.62 -15.82
N LEU A 613 -4.75 -1.74 -17.13
CA LEU A 613 -5.93 -2.44 -17.64
C LEU A 613 -5.83 -3.97 -17.47
N ALA A 614 -4.63 -4.56 -17.57
CA ALA A 614 -4.40 -6.00 -17.44
C ALA A 614 -4.77 -6.56 -16.05
N TRP A 615 -4.86 -5.69 -15.04
CA TRP A 615 -5.38 -6.06 -13.72
C TRP A 615 -6.83 -6.52 -13.76
N SER A 616 -7.63 -6.02 -14.72
CA SER A 616 -9.01 -6.46 -14.93
C SER A 616 -9.07 -7.72 -15.78
N PRO A 617 -9.69 -8.82 -15.30
CA PRO A 617 -9.92 -10.03 -16.10
C PRO A 617 -10.69 -9.74 -17.40
N ASP A 618 -11.61 -8.77 -17.37
CA ASP A 618 -12.42 -8.38 -18.54
C ASP A 618 -11.58 -7.77 -19.68
N TYR A 619 -10.47 -7.10 -19.35
CA TYR A 619 -9.61 -6.41 -20.33
C TYR A 619 -8.35 -7.19 -20.67
N LEU A 620 -7.94 -8.15 -19.84
CA LEU A 620 -6.73 -8.93 -20.01
C LEU A 620 -6.59 -9.53 -21.43
N PRO A 621 -7.60 -10.21 -22.01
CA PRO A 621 -7.44 -10.84 -23.33
C PRO A 621 -7.14 -9.85 -24.46
N ARG A 622 -7.70 -8.63 -24.39
CA ARG A 622 -7.48 -7.58 -25.40
C ARG A 622 -6.12 -6.94 -25.21
N VAL A 623 -5.77 -6.63 -23.97
CA VAL A 623 -4.48 -6.02 -23.61
C VAL A 623 -3.32 -6.91 -24.06
N THR A 624 -3.39 -8.22 -23.82
CA THR A 624 -2.28 -9.13 -24.12
C THR A 624 -2.06 -9.27 -25.62
N VAL A 625 -3.12 -9.27 -26.41
CA VAL A 625 -3.05 -9.25 -27.88
C VAL A 625 -2.47 -7.94 -28.39
N ILE A 626 -2.88 -6.79 -27.82
CA ILE A 626 -2.31 -5.48 -28.17
C ILE A 626 -0.81 -5.47 -27.87
N LEU A 627 -0.38 -5.94 -26.70
CA LEU A 627 1.04 -6.01 -26.34
C LEU A 627 1.81 -6.93 -27.30
N ALA A 628 1.25 -8.08 -27.68
CA ALA A 628 1.89 -9.00 -28.61
C ALA A 628 2.04 -8.40 -30.03
N LYS A 629 1.02 -7.69 -30.53
CA LYS A 629 1.08 -6.95 -31.80
C LYS A 629 2.09 -5.81 -31.75
N LEU A 630 2.20 -5.11 -30.62
CA LEU A 630 3.21 -4.07 -30.45
C LEU A 630 4.62 -4.66 -30.45
N GLU A 631 4.83 -5.82 -29.82
CA GLU A 631 6.12 -6.52 -29.87
C GLU A 631 6.50 -6.90 -31.30
N SER A 632 5.56 -7.44 -32.09
CA SER A 632 5.85 -7.86 -33.47
C SER A 632 6.09 -6.69 -34.43
N LEU A 633 5.57 -5.50 -34.13
CA LEU A 633 5.66 -4.31 -35.00
C LEU A 633 6.76 -3.32 -34.60
N THR A 634 7.35 -3.43 -33.41
CA THR A 634 8.29 -2.42 -32.90
C THR A 634 9.71 -2.97 -32.80
N ASN A 635 10.70 -2.14 -33.13
CA ASN A 635 12.11 -2.46 -32.91
C ASN A 635 12.65 -1.55 -31.81
N VAL A 636 12.58 -2.01 -30.56
CA VAL A 636 13.09 -1.24 -29.42
C VAL A 636 14.61 -1.44 -29.31
N PRO A 637 15.45 -0.39 -29.42
CA PRO A 637 16.90 -0.53 -29.31
C PRO A 637 17.33 -1.21 -28.00
N GLY A 638 18.35 -2.07 -28.07
CA GLY A 638 18.74 -3.06 -27.03
C GLY A 638 19.17 -2.55 -25.64
N ASN A 639 19.03 -1.25 -25.34
CA ASN A 639 19.37 -0.67 -24.03
C ASN A 639 18.15 -0.10 -23.29
N GLN A 640 16.93 -0.52 -23.66
CA GLN A 640 15.69 -0.09 -23.01
C GLN A 640 15.04 -1.25 -22.27
N SER A 641 14.78 -1.06 -20.98
CA SER A 641 14.19 -2.07 -20.07
C SER A 641 12.66 -2.14 -20.10
N ASN A 642 11.95 -1.20 -20.72
CA ASN A 642 10.48 -1.20 -20.76
C ASN A 642 9.99 -1.50 -22.19
N ARG A 643 9.46 -2.70 -22.40
CA ARG A 643 9.08 -3.29 -23.69
C ARG A 643 7.77 -4.07 -23.57
N PRO A 644 7.01 -4.24 -24.65
CA PRO A 644 5.78 -5.04 -24.62
C PRO A 644 6.02 -6.48 -24.12
N GLU A 645 7.12 -7.13 -24.54
CA GLU A 645 7.52 -8.45 -24.02
C GLU A 645 7.66 -8.50 -22.49
N ASN A 646 8.22 -7.45 -21.88
CA ASN A 646 8.41 -7.38 -20.44
C ASN A 646 7.08 -7.22 -19.71
N SER A 647 6.17 -6.38 -20.22
CA SER A 647 4.82 -6.27 -19.67
C SER A 647 4.08 -7.60 -19.76
N LEU A 648 4.15 -8.32 -20.90
CA LEU A 648 3.56 -9.65 -21.05
C LEU A 648 4.12 -10.65 -20.05
N HIS A 649 5.45 -10.69 -19.90
CA HIS A 649 6.11 -11.57 -18.95
C HIS A 649 5.68 -11.29 -17.50
N GLU A 650 5.69 -10.03 -17.06
CA GLU A 650 5.32 -9.64 -15.68
C GLU A 650 3.82 -9.85 -15.39
N ILE A 651 2.94 -9.67 -16.39
CA ILE A 651 1.50 -9.96 -16.23
C ILE A 651 1.27 -11.46 -15.94
N PHE A 652 1.99 -12.35 -16.63
CA PHE A 652 1.79 -13.80 -16.56
C PHE A 652 2.79 -14.54 -15.66
N LEU A 653 3.65 -13.82 -14.94
CA LEU A 653 4.73 -14.40 -14.17
C LEU A 653 4.22 -15.49 -13.20
N LEU A 654 4.82 -16.69 -13.26
CA LEU A 654 4.31 -17.88 -12.57
C LEU A 654 4.12 -17.72 -11.05
N TRP A 655 5.03 -16.99 -10.41
CA TRP A 655 5.09 -16.86 -8.96
C TRP A 655 4.59 -15.50 -8.45
N LEU A 656 4.29 -14.57 -9.35
CA LEU A 656 3.80 -13.22 -9.02
C LEU A 656 3.07 -12.60 -10.23
N PRO A 657 1.96 -13.17 -10.69
CA PRO A 657 1.23 -12.63 -11.83
C PRO A 657 0.61 -11.28 -11.43
N HIS A 658 0.86 -10.25 -12.23
CA HIS A 658 0.32 -8.91 -12.01
C HIS A 658 -1.06 -8.74 -12.67
N THR A 659 -2.01 -9.57 -12.25
CA THR A 659 -3.43 -9.52 -12.65
C THR A 659 -4.31 -10.24 -11.63
N ASN A 660 -5.58 -9.84 -11.54
CA ASN A 660 -6.60 -10.55 -10.74
C ASN A 660 -7.30 -11.67 -11.51
N ALA A 661 -6.90 -11.94 -12.77
CA ALA A 661 -7.42 -13.05 -13.55
C ALA A 661 -7.11 -14.40 -12.90
N THR A 662 -8.09 -15.30 -12.95
CA THR A 662 -7.97 -16.69 -12.53
C THR A 662 -6.97 -17.45 -13.40
N VAL A 663 -6.53 -18.63 -12.95
CA VAL A 663 -5.64 -19.52 -13.72
C VAL A 663 -6.20 -19.77 -15.12
N SER A 664 -7.48 -20.13 -15.23
CA SER A 664 -8.12 -20.42 -16.51
C SER A 664 -8.18 -19.20 -17.44
N GLU A 665 -8.48 -18.01 -16.92
CA GLU A 665 -8.51 -16.77 -17.70
C GLU A 665 -7.11 -16.37 -18.20
N ARG A 666 -6.08 -16.57 -17.37
CA ARG A 666 -4.68 -16.33 -17.76
C ARG A 666 -4.26 -17.26 -18.90
N VAL A 667 -4.56 -18.56 -18.78
CA VAL A 667 -4.24 -19.56 -19.80
C VAL A 667 -4.98 -19.25 -21.10
N ALA A 668 -6.28 -18.97 -21.05
CA ALA A 668 -7.07 -18.59 -22.23
C ALA A 668 -6.53 -17.32 -22.92
N SER A 669 -6.03 -16.35 -22.15
CA SER A 669 -5.41 -15.15 -22.70
C SER A 669 -4.09 -15.44 -23.42
N LEU A 670 -3.27 -16.37 -22.89
CA LEU A 670 -2.05 -16.84 -23.54
C LEU A 670 -2.35 -17.66 -24.81
N GLU A 671 -3.35 -18.54 -24.78
CA GLU A 671 -3.81 -19.29 -25.95
C GLU A 671 -4.26 -18.33 -27.08
N ASN A 672 -4.96 -17.26 -26.73
CA ASN A 672 -5.36 -16.24 -27.69
C ASN A 672 -4.16 -15.52 -28.31
N VAL A 673 -3.14 -15.17 -27.51
CA VAL A 673 -1.89 -14.59 -28.02
C VAL A 673 -1.17 -15.58 -28.95
N LEU A 674 -1.06 -16.85 -28.56
CA LEU A 674 -0.48 -17.91 -29.40
C LEU A 674 -1.21 -18.11 -30.72
N HIS A 675 -2.53 -17.87 -30.75
CA HIS A 675 -3.32 -17.96 -31.96
C HIS A 675 -3.11 -16.76 -32.89
N ILE A 676 -3.09 -15.54 -32.34
CA ILE A 676 -3.02 -14.30 -33.13
C ILE A 676 -1.59 -13.94 -33.52
N GLU A 677 -0.64 -14.04 -32.59
CA GLU A 677 0.78 -13.72 -32.77
C GLU A 677 1.66 -14.92 -32.33
N PRO A 678 1.74 -16.02 -33.12
CA PRO A 678 2.35 -17.28 -32.67
C PRO A 678 3.82 -17.18 -32.25
N THR A 679 4.61 -16.35 -32.94
CA THR A 679 6.03 -16.15 -32.64
C THR A 679 6.21 -15.48 -31.28
N VAL A 680 5.48 -14.39 -31.03
CA VAL A 680 5.54 -13.65 -29.76
C VAL A 680 4.95 -14.49 -28.64
N GLY A 681 3.81 -15.16 -28.88
CA GLY A 681 3.20 -16.05 -27.91
C GLY A 681 4.15 -17.17 -27.48
N TRP A 682 4.89 -17.77 -28.42
CA TRP A 682 5.89 -18.78 -28.10
C TRP A 682 7.03 -18.22 -27.23
N GLN A 683 7.53 -17.03 -27.56
CA GLN A 683 8.56 -16.36 -26.74
C GLN A 683 8.08 -16.07 -25.31
N VAL A 684 6.82 -15.66 -25.13
CA VAL A 684 6.23 -15.45 -23.80
C VAL A 684 6.16 -16.78 -23.02
N VAL A 685 5.71 -17.86 -23.64
CA VAL A 685 5.65 -19.18 -22.98
C VAL A 685 7.04 -19.65 -22.57
N LEU A 686 8.04 -19.50 -23.45
CA LEU A 686 9.43 -19.81 -23.12
C LEU A 686 9.93 -18.98 -21.93
N ALA A 687 9.64 -17.67 -21.91
CA ALA A 687 10.06 -16.78 -20.83
C ALA A 687 9.46 -17.17 -19.46
N LEU A 688 8.29 -17.80 -19.44
CA LEU A 688 7.65 -18.29 -18.22
C LEU A 688 8.24 -19.61 -17.70
N LEU A 689 9.10 -20.30 -18.46
CA LEU A 689 9.79 -21.50 -17.98
C LEU A 689 10.93 -21.14 -16.99
N PRO A 690 11.26 -22.02 -16.01
CA PRO A 690 12.20 -21.72 -14.94
C PRO A 690 13.64 -21.38 -15.37
N SER A 691 14.03 -21.74 -16.60
CA SER A 691 15.39 -21.52 -17.11
C SER A 691 15.61 -20.16 -17.77
N SER A 692 14.55 -19.39 -18.00
CA SER A 692 14.55 -18.35 -19.04
C SER A 692 14.80 -16.93 -18.54
N TYR A 693 14.64 -16.64 -17.24
CA TYR A 693 14.88 -15.31 -16.66
C TYR A 693 15.42 -15.33 -15.23
N SER A 694 16.14 -14.27 -14.85
CA SER A 694 16.66 -14.05 -13.50
C SER A 694 15.51 -14.02 -12.47
N GLY A 695 15.73 -14.49 -11.24
CA GLY A 695 14.74 -14.50 -10.16
C GLY A 695 14.30 -13.12 -9.63
N PHE A 696 14.33 -12.08 -10.46
CA PHE A 696 13.88 -10.72 -10.18
C PHE A 696 12.64 -10.41 -11.01
N SER A 697 11.66 -9.75 -10.39
CA SER A 697 10.45 -9.23 -11.06
C SER A 697 10.38 -7.73 -10.84
N HIS A 698 9.83 -7.04 -11.83
CA HIS A 698 9.49 -5.63 -11.77
C HIS A 698 7.97 -5.46 -11.62
N SER A 699 7.54 -4.59 -10.71
CA SER A 699 6.12 -4.27 -10.54
C SER A 699 5.55 -3.63 -11.82
N THR A 700 4.41 -4.13 -12.29
CA THR A 700 3.64 -3.43 -13.34
C THR A 700 2.87 -2.25 -12.76
N SER A 701 2.46 -1.33 -13.63
CA SER A 701 1.61 -0.21 -13.28
C SER A 701 0.25 -0.69 -12.76
N MET A 702 -0.06 -0.37 -11.50
CA MET A 702 -1.37 -0.63 -10.89
C MET A 702 -2.42 0.42 -11.28
N PRO A 703 -3.71 0.05 -11.33
CA PRO A 703 -4.82 0.97 -11.51
C PRO A 703 -4.94 1.93 -10.31
N ARG A 704 -5.36 3.17 -10.57
CA ARG A 704 -5.58 4.21 -9.54
C ARG A 704 -7.06 4.44 -9.25
N TRP A 705 -7.86 4.51 -10.29
CA TRP A 705 -9.25 4.96 -10.27
C TRP A 705 -10.23 3.79 -10.21
N ARG A 706 -9.79 2.59 -10.61
CA ARG A 706 -10.61 1.38 -10.65
C ARG A 706 -10.10 0.35 -9.64
N PRO A 707 -10.99 -0.39 -8.97
CA PRO A 707 -10.63 -1.39 -7.96
C PRO A 707 -10.13 -2.71 -8.59
N TRP A 708 -9.54 -2.68 -9.79
CA TRP A 708 -9.20 -3.92 -10.52
C TRP A 708 -8.07 -4.71 -9.85
N ALA A 709 -7.24 -4.07 -9.03
CA ALA A 709 -6.18 -4.73 -8.25
C ALA A 709 -6.62 -5.10 -6.81
N ASP A 710 -7.83 -4.73 -6.40
CA ASP A 710 -8.33 -5.01 -5.05
C ASP A 710 -8.40 -6.52 -4.81
N GLY A 711 -8.02 -6.96 -3.61
CA GLY A 711 -8.04 -8.38 -3.23
C GLY A 711 -6.88 -9.22 -3.78
N TRP A 712 -6.00 -8.66 -4.62
CA TRP A 712 -4.77 -9.33 -5.01
C TRP A 712 -3.87 -9.53 -3.79
N SER A 713 -3.31 -10.73 -3.63
CA SER A 713 -2.35 -11.02 -2.57
C SER A 713 -1.38 -12.11 -2.98
N ARG A 714 -0.14 -12.02 -2.47
CA ARG A 714 0.88 -13.06 -2.69
C ARG A 714 0.46 -14.42 -2.15
N ASP A 715 -0.32 -14.46 -1.08
CA ASP A 715 -0.80 -15.71 -0.48
C ASP A 715 -1.78 -16.44 -1.41
N LEU A 716 -2.71 -15.72 -2.03
CA LEU A 716 -3.63 -16.28 -3.02
C LEU A 716 -2.88 -16.82 -4.24
N VAL A 717 -1.90 -16.05 -4.74
CA VAL A 717 -1.03 -16.47 -5.85
C VAL A 717 -0.28 -17.76 -5.49
N ASN A 718 0.29 -17.83 -4.29
CA ASN A 718 1.04 -19.01 -3.83
C ASN A 718 0.16 -20.27 -3.77
N GLN A 719 -1.13 -20.14 -3.39
CA GLN A 719 -2.07 -21.26 -3.36
C GLN A 719 -2.37 -21.82 -4.75
N GLN A 720 -2.39 -20.97 -5.78
CA GLN A 720 -2.68 -21.34 -7.18
C GLN A 720 -1.44 -21.70 -8.00
N ARG A 721 -0.23 -21.47 -7.45
CA ARG A 721 1.03 -21.55 -8.19
C ARG A 721 1.26 -22.90 -8.86
N TYR A 722 0.98 -24.00 -8.17
CA TYR A 722 1.21 -25.34 -8.72
C TYR A 722 0.30 -25.62 -9.92
N GLU A 723 -1.00 -25.34 -9.78
CA GLU A 723 -1.99 -25.50 -10.86
C GLU A 723 -1.60 -24.65 -12.07
N TYR A 724 -1.25 -23.39 -11.84
CA TYR A 724 -0.87 -22.50 -12.93
C TYR A 724 0.42 -22.95 -13.63
N ALA A 725 1.43 -23.36 -12.87
CA ALA A 725 2.67 -23.89 -13.41
C ALA A 725 2.44 -25.11 -14.30
N MET A 726 1.59 -26.05 -13.87
CA MET A 726 1.23 -27.22 -14.70
C MET A 726 0.52 -26.81 -15.99
N ALA A 727 -0.39 -25.84 -15.94
CA ALA A 727 -1.07 -25.34 -17.13
C ALA A 727 -0.12 -24.66 -18.14
N ILE A 728 0.89 -23.93 -17.67
CA ILE A 728 1.94 -23.36 -18.54
C ILE A 728 2.80 -24.47 -19.16
N ALA A 729 3.14 -25.52 -18.41
CA ALA A 729 3.85 -26.67 -18.96
C ALA A 729 3.00 -27.38 -20.04
N ASP A 730 1.69 -27.54 -19.83
CA ASP A 730 0.77 -28.10 -20.82
C ASP A 730 0.72 -27.26 -22.11
N LEU A 731 0.65 -25.94 -21.97
CA LEU A 731 0.70 -24.99 -23.07
C LEU A 731 2.03 -25.11 -23.84
N ALA A 732 3.17 -25.19 -23.12
CA ALA A 732 4.48 -25.39 -23.72
C ALA A 732 4.54 -26.70 -24.50
N PHE A 733 4.09 -27.82 -23.93
CA PHE A 733 4.02 -29.11 -24.64
C PHE A 733 3.19 -29.03 -25.93
N ALA A 734 2.03 -28.36 -25.88
CA ALA A 734 1.17 -28.17 -27.05
C ALA A 734 1.85 -27.32 -28.13
N CYS A 735 2.57 -26.26 -27.75
CA CYS A 735 3.30 -25.40 -28.68
C CYS A 735 4.52 -26.07 -29.30
N ILE A 736 5.24 -26.89 -28.53
CA ILE A 736 6.43 -27.61 -28.97
C ILE A 736 6.06 -28.70 -29.98
N GLY A 737 5.05 -29.52 -29.64
CA GLY A 737 4.67 -30.68 -30.45
C GLY A 737 5.87 -31.57 -30.78
N ASP A 738 6.04 -31.88 -32.07
CA ASP A 738 7.12 -32.73 -32.57
C ASP A 738 8.31 -31.93 -33.13
N SER A 739 8.37 -30.60 -32.96
CA SER A 739 9.43 -29.75 -33.55
C SER A 739 10.76 -29.87 -32.77
N PRO A 740 11.84 -30.36 -33.40
CA PRO A 740 13.16 -30.41 -32.76
C PRO A 740 13.68 -29.02 -32.39
N GLU A 741 13.36 -28.01 -33.21
CA GLU A 741 13.78 -26.63 -32.98
C GLU A 741 13.16 -26.08 -31.69
N LYS A 742 11.84 -26.19 -31.53
CA LYS A 742 11.17 -25.75 -30.29
C LYS A 742 11.57 -26.59 -29.08
N TRP A 743 11.80 -27.89 -29.26
CA TRP A 743 12.35 -28.72 -28.20
C TRP A 743 13.70 -28.18 -27.74
N SER A 744 14.60 -27.81 -28.67
CA SER A 744 15.92 -27.27 -28.33
C SER A 744 15.84 -25.99 -27.49
N GLU A 745 14.87 -25.11 -27.76
CA GLU A 745 14.66 -23.85 -27.04
C GLU A 745 14.10 -24.06 -25.63
N ALA A 746 13.15 -25.00 -25.47
CA ALA A 746 12.45 -25.23 -24.20
C ALA A 746 13.12 -26.27 -23.28
N LEU A 747 14.08 -27.05 -23.80
CA LEU A 747 14.60 -28.28 -23.17
C LEU A 747 15.04 -28.06 -21.72
N ALA A 748 15.87 -27.04 -21.50
CA ALA A 748 16.40 -26.72 -20.17
C ALA A 748 15.29 -26.38 -19.17
N GLY A 749 14.30 -25.59 -19.61
CA GLY A 749 13.17 -25.15 -18.79
C GLY A 749 12.23 -26.29 -18.44
N MET A 750 11.93 -27.17 -19.41
CA MET A 750 11.06 -28.32 -19.20
C MET A 750 11.68 -29.36 -18.27
N LEU A 751 12.97 -29.66 -18.44
CA LEU A 751 13.66 -30.63 -17.58
C LEU A 751 13.89 -30.12 -16.16
N SER A 752 14.00 -28.80 -15.98
CA SER A 752 14.19 -28.14 -14.67
C SER A 752 12.88 -27.73 -13.98
N PHE A 753 11.72 -28.13 -14.53
CA PHE A 753 10.42 -27.65 -14.08
C PHE A 753 9.96 -28.27 -12.76
N ASN A 754 9.57 -29.55 -12.81
CA ASN A 754 9.31 -30.42 -11.67
C ASN A 754 9.41 -31.87 -12.16
N GLU A 755 9.38 -32.84 -11.23
CA GLU A 755 9.54 -34.25 -11.58
C GLU A 755 8.50 -34.77 -12.59
N ALA A 756 7.24 -34.34 -12.48
CA ALA A 756 6.16 -34.79 -13.37
C ALA A 756 6.33 -34.25 -14.80
N VAL A 757 6.64 -32.96 -14.94
CA VAL A 757 6.89 -32.31 -16.24
C VAL A 757 8.17 -32.86 -16.86
N SER A 758 9.23 -33.03 -16.08
CA SER A 758 10.51 -33.59 -16.54
C SER A 758 10.35 -35.02 -17.08
N LYS A 759 9.64 -35.90 -16.35
CA LYS A 759 9.33 -37.26 -16.83
C LYS A 759 8.52 -37.25 -18.13
N ARG A 760 7.49 -36.39 -18.22
CA ARG A 760 6.71 -36.24 -19.45
C ARG A 760 7.57 -35.70 -20.60
N ALA A 761 8.47 -34.77 -20.32
CA ALA A 761 9.38 -34.24 -21.33
C ALA A 761 10.31 -35.32 -21.89
N VAL A 762 10.89 -36.17 -21.03
CA VAL A 762 11.72 -37.31 -21.46
C VAL A 762 10.93 -38.28 -22.34
N VAL A 763 9.68 -38.59 -21.99
CA VAL A 763 8.81 -39.46 -22.80
C VAL A 763 8.54 -38.87 -24.18
N ASN A 764 8.20 -37.58 -24.26
CA ASN A 764 7.92 -36.93 -25.54
C ASN A 764 9.20 -36.78 -26.38
N LEU A 765 10.35 -36.48 -25.75
CA LEU A 765 11.64 -36.42 -26.43
C LEU A 765 12.02 -37.76 -27.06
N GLN A 766 11.73 -38.88 -26.40
CA GLN A 766 11.93 -40.20 -26.96
C GLN A 766 11.07 -40.42 -28.22
N GLN A 767 9.81 -39.98 -28.21
CA GLN A 767 8.93 -40.04 -29.40
C GLN A 767 9.45 -39.18 -30.54
N VAL A 768 9.89 -37.95 -30.26
CA VAL A 768 10.49 -37.06 -31.28
C VAL A 768 11.77 -37.67 -31.85
N ALA A 769 12.61 -38.26 -31.00
CA ALA A 769 13.80 -38.96 -31.46
C ALA A 769 13.49 -40.13 -32.39
N GLU A 770 12.45 -40.91 -32.10
CA GLU A 770 11.97 -41.99 -32.98
C GLU A 770 11.48 -41.47 -34.35
N VAL A 771 10.73 -40.35 -34.36
CA VAL A 771 10.24 -39.73 -35.60
C VAL A 771 11.40 -39.22 -36.47
N TYR A 772 12.43 -38.64 -35.86
CA TYR A 772 13.56 -38.02 -36.56
C TYR A 772 14.75 -38.96 -36.78
N GLN A 773 14.68 -40.21 -36.33
CA GLN A 773 15.76 -41.19 -36.53
C GLN A 773 16.11 -41.41 -38.01
N ALA A 774 15.14 -41.22 -38.92
CA ALA A 774 15.34 -41.33 -40.37
C ALA A 774 15.86 -40.03 -41.03
N ASN A 775 15.86 -38.91 -40.31
CA ASN A 775 16.35 -37.61 -40.77
C ASN A 775 16.97 -36.83 -39.59
N THR A 776 18.08 -37.33 -39.08
CA THR A 776 18.71 -36.77 -37.87
C THR A 776 19.35 -35.42 -38.11
N ASP A 777 19.73 -35.10 -39.35
CA ASP A 777 20.23 -33.77 -39.73
C ASP A 777 19.17 -32.68 -39.49
N GLY A 778 17.88 -32.99 -39.67
CA GLY A 778 16.76 -32.12 -39.34
C GLY A 778 16.51 -31.94 -37.83
N ALA A 779 17.18 -32.71 -36.98
CA ALA A 779 17.09 -32.61 -35.52
C ALA A 779 18.39 -32.06 -34.90
N TYR A 780 19.28 -31.46 -35.70
CA TYR A 780 20.58 -30.96 -35.24
C TYR A 780 20.49 -30.05 -34.00
N GLN A 781 19.57 -29.08 -33.98
CA GLN A 781 19.43 -28.14 -32.86
C GLN A 781 19.04 -28.86 -31.56
N LEU A 782 18.16 -29.85 -31.65
CA LEU A 782 17.79 -30.68 -30.51
C LEU A 782 18.97 -31.53 -30.04
N TRP A 783 19.71 -32.15 -30.97
CA TRP A 783 20.90 -32.93 -30.66
C TRP A 783 21.96 -32.08 -29.94
N ASP A 784 22.21 -30.85 -30.39
CA ASP A 784 23.18 -29.95 -29.77
C ASP A 784 22.71 -29.47 -28.39
N ALA A 785 21.42 -29.14 -28.23
CA ALA A 785 20.84 -28.80 -26.93
C ALA A 785 20.94 -29.95 -25.92
N LEU A 786 20.67 -31.19 -26.35
CA LEU A 786 20.86 -32.40 -25.52
C LEU A 786 22.32 -32.59 -25.15
N ARG A 787 23.26 -32.40 -26.09
CA ARG A 787 24.71 -32.46 -25.84
C ARG A 787 25.11 -31.48 -24.73
N LEU A 788 24.69 -30.23 -24.84
CA LEU A 788 25.03 -29.17 -23.87
C LEU A 788 24.45 -29.44 -22.48
N ILE A 789 23.19 -29.87 -22.39
CA ILE A 789 22.56 -30.20 -21.10
C ILE A 789 23.23 -31.42 -20.45
N ILE A 790 23.41 -32.50 -21.20
CA ILE A 790 24.06 -33.71 -20.68
C ILE A 790 25.46 -33.37 -20.16
N GLN A 791 26.24 -32.63 -20.95
CA GLN A 791 27.57 -32.19 -20.56
C GLN A 791 27.54 -31.38 -19.26
N ARG A 792 26.68 -30.36 -19.16
CA ARG A 792 26.55 -29.52 -17.97
C ARG A 792 26.20 -30.35 -16.72
N HIS A 793 25.24 -31.26 -16.81
CA HIS A 793 24.83 -32.05 -15.65
C HIS A 793 25.86 -33.13 -15.26
N GLN A 794 26.66 -33.64 -16.19
CA GLN A 794 27.79 -34.53 -15.88
C GLN A 794 28.94 -33.79 -15.21
N GLU A 795 29.27 -32.59 -15.70
CA GLU A 795 30.34 -31.75 -15.16
C GLU A 795 30.07 -31.34 -13.71
N PHE A 796 28.81 -31.05 -13.38
CA PHE A 796 28.39 -30.67 -12.05
C PHE A 796 27.63 -31.81 -11.33
N SER A 797 28.01 -33.06 -11.57
CA SER A 797 27.31 -34.24 -11.02
C SER A 797 27.20 -34.28 -9.48
N GLU A 798 28.04 -33.53 -8.76
CA GLU A 798 27.98 -33.38 -7.30
C GLU A 798 27.06 -32.24 -6.82
N ALA A 799 26.51 -31.42 -7.72
CA ALA A 799 25.66 -30.29 -7.35
C ALA A 799 24.22 -30.73 -7.09
N ASP A 800 23.54 -30.09 -6.13
CA ASP A 800 22.16 -30.43 -5.74
C ASP A 800 21.12 -30.33 -6.87
N TRP A 801 21.40 -29.53 -7.91
CA TRP A 801 20.55 -29.36 -9.08
C TRP A 801 20.86 -30.34 -10.23
N ALA A 802 21.91 -31.15 -10.10
CA ALA A 802 22.31 -32.09 -11.14
C ALA A 802 21.30 -33.23 -11.29
N PHE A 803 21.18 -33.76 -12.51
CA PHE A 803 20.26 -34.87 -12.76
C PHE A 803 20.86 -36.18 -12.28
N SER A 804 19.99 -37.14 -11.95
CA SER A 804 20.42 -38.49 -11.60
C SER A 804 21.18 -39.15 -12.76
N ALA A 805 22.09 -40.09 -12.44
CA ALA A 805 22.80 -40.85 -13.45
C ALA A 805 21.84 -41.59 -14.42
N GLU A 806 20.71 -42.08 -13.92
CA GLU A 806 19.66 -42.74 -14.73
C GLU A 806 19.00 -41.78 -15.74
N THR A 807 18.68 -40.55 -15.30
CA THR A 807 18.14 -39.51 -16.19
C THR A 807 19.17 -39.11 -17.25
N ILE A 808 20.43 -38.94 -16.88
CA ILE A 808 21.51 -38.63 -17.82
C ILE A 808 21.67 -39.75 -18.85
N GLU A 809 21.68 -41.01 -18.41
CA GLU A 809 21.77 -42.17 -19.31
C GLU A 809 20.59 -42.21 -20.29
N THR A 810 19.37 -41.92 -19.83
CA THR A 810 18.18 -41.86 -20.68
C THR A 810 18.31 -40.74 -21.72
N LEU A 811 18.76 -39.54 -21.33
CA LEU A 811 18.97 -38.43 -22.26
C LEU A 811 20.09 -38.73 -23.27
N GLN A 812 21.14 -39.46 -22.87
CA GLN A 812 22.19 -39.91 -23.78
C GLN A 812 21.64 -40.87 -24.84
N GLN A 813 20.81 -41.83 -24.45
CA GLN A 813 20.16 -42.74 -25.39
C GLN A 813 19.29 -41.98 -26.41
N ILE A 814 18.53 -40.98 -25.96
CA ILE A 814 17.73 -40.11 -26.83
C ILE A 814 18.64 -39.32 -27.79
N ARG A 815 19.69 -38.67 -27.26
CA ARG A 815 20.66 -37.91 -28.06
C ARG A 815 21.28 -38.78 -29.16
N ASP A 816 21.67 -40.00 -28.82
CA ASP A 816 22.35 -40.90 -29.74
C ASP A 816 21.44 -41.38 -30.90
N GLN A 817 20.12 -41.36 -30.71
CA GLN A 817 19.13 -41.64 -31.77
C GLN A 817 18.99 -40.50 -32.78
N VAL A 818 19.28 -39.25 -32.37
CA VAL A 818 19.18 -38.05 -33.22
C VAL A 818 20.54 -37.48 -33.63
N VAL A 819 21.60 -38.29 -33.58
CA VAL A 819 22.94 -37.90 -34.04
C VAL A 819 22.90 -37.54 -35.53
N PRO A 820 23.36 -36.33 -35.94
CA PRO A 820 23.41 -35.94 -37.34
C PRO A 820 24.21 -36.94 -38.18
N THR A 821 23.68 -37.27 -39.36
CA THR A 821 24.35 -38.09 -40.36
C THR A 821 25.37 -37.32 -41.16
N ASP A 822 25.16 -36.01 -41.37
CA ASP A 822 26.12 -35.12 -42.01
C ASP A 822 27.30 -34.85 -41.08
N PRO A 823 28.53 -35.28 -41.43
CA PRO A 823 29.72 -35.02 -40.62
C PRO A 823 29.97 -33.53 -40.34
N VAL A 824 29.51 -32.63 -41.22
CA VAL A 824 29.61 -31.18 -41.00
C VAL A 824 28.84 -30.77 -39.75
N LEU A 825 27.56 -31.18 -39.64
CA LEU A 825 26.69 -30.83 -38.51
C LEU A 825 27.14 -31.55 -37.23
N LYS A 826 27.46 -32.84 -37.33
CA LYS A 826 27.92 -33.69 -36.22
C LYS A 826 29.15 -33.13 -35.51
N HIS A 827 30.07 -32.50 -36.25
CA HIS A 827 31.34 -32.01 -35.71
C HIS A 827 31.41 -30.50 -35.55
N LEU A 828 30.37 -29.76 -35.92
CA LEU A 828 30.37 -28.29 -35.93
C LEU A 828 30.80 -27.68 -34.59
N TRP A 829 30.26 -28.21 -33.49
CA TRP A 829 30.53 -27.74 -32.13
C TRP A 829 32.01 -27.82 -31.71
N LEU A 830 32.82 -28.69 -32.33
CA LEU A 830 34.26 -28.78 -32.03
C LEU A 830 35.02 -27.54 -32.49
N PHE A 831 34.41 -26.69 -33.31
CA PHE A 831 35.02 -25.48 -33.86
C PHE A 831 34.39 -24.20 -33.33
N ASP A 832 33.66 -24.27 -32.21
CA ASP A 832 33.21 -23.07 -31.51
C ASP A 832 34.40 -22.35 -30.82
N SER A 833 34.18 -21.10 -30.45
CA SER A 833 35.11 -20.23 -29.72
C SER A 833 35.51 -20.77 -28.35
N HIS A 834 34.60 -21.50 -27.68
CA HIS A 834 34.82 -22.13 -26.38
C HIS A 834 34.35 -23.58 -26.41
N VAL A 835 35.28 -24.54 -26.46
CA VAL A 835 34.98 -25.97 -26.56
C VAL A 835 35.47 -26.69 -25.32
N GLU A 836 34.55 -27.30 -24.59
CA GLU A 836 34.85 -28.18 -23.47
C GLU A 836 34.57 -29.63 -23.87
N LEU A 837 35.60 -30.47 -23.85
CA LEU A 837 35.44 -31.90 -24.15
C LEU A 837 34.86 -32.65 -22.93
N PRO A 838 33.88 -33.55 -23.13
CA PRO A 838 33.29 -34.34 -22.04
C PRO A 838 34.35 -35.11 -21.24
N GLY A 839 34.41 -34.87 -19.93
CA GLY A 839 35.34 -35.55 -19.01
C GLY A 839 36.75 -34.94 -18.90
N TRP A 840 37.03 -33.84 -19.60
CA TRP A 840 38.37 -33.22 -19.62
C TRP A 840 38.49 -31.95 -18.74
N ARG A 841 37.39 -31.41 -18.20
CA ARG A 841 37.40 -30.12 -17.46
C ARG A 841 38.35 -30.06 -16.25
N GLN A 842 38.55 -31.18 -15.55
CA GLN A 842 39.46 -31.24 -14.39
C GLN A 842 40.90 -31.62 -14.76
N THR A 843 41.23 -31.80 -16.04
CA THR A 843 42.60 -32.06 -16.48
C THR A 843 43.37 -30.76 -16.75
N PRO A 844 44.71 -30.78 -16.75
CA PRO A 844 45.51 -29.62 -17.13
C PRO A 844 45.12 -29.07 -18.51
N TYR A 845 45.16 -27.74 -18.66
CA TYR A 845 44.79 -27.05 -19.91
C TYR A 845 45.55 -27.59 -21.14
N GLU A 846 46.82 -27.95 -20.99
CA GLU A 846 47.63 -28.52 -22.07
C GLU A 846 47.07 -29.87 -22.57
N ASP A 847 46.60 -30.72 -21.65
CA ASP A 847 46.01 -32.02 -21.99
C ASP A 847 44.64 -31.86 -22.64
N GLN A 848 43.84 -30.88 -22.18
CA GLN A 848 42.56 -30.53 -22.81
C GLN A 848 42.76 -30.06 -24.25
N GLN A 849 43.74 -29.20 -24.50
CA GLN A 849 44.07 -28.72 -25.84
C GLN A 849 44.57 -29.85 -26.74
N ALA A 850 45.44 -30.73 -26.24
CA ALA A 850 45.91 -31.89 -27.00
C ALA A 850 44.75 -32.82 -27.40
N ALA A 851 43.82 -33.11 -26.49
CA ALA A 851 42.64 -33.92 -26.78
C ALA A 851 41.70 -33.24 -27.79
N LEU A 852 41.50 -31.92 -27.68
CA LEU A 852 40.70 -31.14 -28.61
C LEU A 852 41.31 -31.12 -30.02
N GLU A 853 42.64 -31.00 -30.12
CA GLU A 853 43.34 -31.08 -31.41
C GLU A 853 43.14 -32.45 -32.09
N VAL A 854 43.24 -33.55 -31.34
CA VAL A 854 42.98 -34.90 -31.86
C VAL A 854 41.53 -35.02 -32.33
N ALA A 855 40.56 -34.53 -31.53
CA ALA A 855 39.14 -34.58 -31.87
C ALA A 855 38.84 -33.77 -33.16
N ARG A 856 39.32 -32.53 -33.25
CA ARG A 856 39.20 -31.67 -34.46
C ARG A 856 39.83 -32.32 -35.69
N THR A 857 41.01 -32.93 -35.54
CA THR A 857 41.70 -33.62 -36.64
C THR A 857 40.88 -34.80 -37.18
N ASN A 858 40.31 -35.61 -36.28
CA ASN A 858 39.48 -36.74 -36.66
C ASN A 858 38.17 -36.28 -37.32
N ALA A 859 37.56 -35.21 -36.81
CA ALA A 859 36.38 -34.58 -37.40
C ALA A 859 36.63 -34.13 -38.85
N ILE A 860 37.74 -33.40 -39.09
CA ILE A 860 38.11 -32.94 -40.45
C ILE A 860 38.33 -34.11 -41.40
N ARG A 861 38.96 -35.20 -40.95
CA ARG A 861 39.11 -36.42 -41.78
C ARG A 861 37.77 -37.01 -42.19
N GLU A 862 36.83 -37.10 -41.25
CA GLU A 862 35.48 -37.62 -41.54
C GLU A 862 34.74 -36.71 -42.54
N VAL A 863 34.78 -35.39 -42.33
CA VAL A 863 34.18 -34.39 -43.24
C VAL A 863 34.78 -34.46 -44.64
N LEU A 864 36.11 -34.52 -44.76
CA LEU A 864 36.77 -34.62 -46.07
C LEU A 864 36.44 -35.93 -46.79
N ASN A 865 36.38 -37.05 -46.06
CA ASN A 865 36.09 -38.35 -46.66
C ASN A 865 34.66 -38.43 -47.23
N VAL A 866 33.69 -37.77 -46.59
CA VAL A 866 32.27 -37.85 -46.97
C VAL A 866 31.85 -36.69 -47.87
N ASN A 867 32.22 -35.46 -47.52
CA ASN A 867 31.75 -34.24 -48.18
C ASN A 867 32.83 -33.58 -49.07
N GLY A 868 34.05 -34.10 -49.11
CA GLY A 868 35.17 -33.50 -49.84
C GLY A 868 35.58 -32.13 -49.31
N SER A 869 36.31 -31.36 -50.13
CA SER A 869 36.75 -30.00 -49.77
C SER A 869 35.60 -29.04 -49.51
N ASP A 870 34.43 -29.28 -50.13
CA ASP A 870 33.24 -28.44 -49.96
C ASP A 870 32.70 -28.52 -48.53
N GLY A 871 32.90 -29.65 -47.83
CA GLY A 871 32.51 -29.79 -46.42
C GLY A 871 33.24 -28.83 -45.47
N LEU A 872 34.47 -28.44 -45.80
CA LEU A 872 35.22 -27.45 -45.01
C LEU A 872 34.60 -26.05 -45.11
N TRP A 873 34.11 -25.69 -46.28
CA TRP A 873 33.39 -24.44 -46.49
C TRP A 873 32.06 -24.44 -45.78
N ARG A 874 31.32 -25.55 -45.86
CA ARG A 874 30.06 -25.72 -45.13
C ARG A 874 30.24 -25.59 -43.62
N LEU A 875 31.34 -26.09 -43.03
CA LEU A 875 31.65 -25.86 -41.60
C LEU A 875 31.75 -24.36 -41.28
N ILE A 876 32.49 -23.60 -42.08
CA ILE A 876 32.67 -22.16 -41.89
C ILE A 876 31.35 -21.40 -42.11
N ASP A 877 30.59 -21.76 -43.15
CA ASP A 877 29.28 -21.18 -43.46
C ASP A 877 28.26 -21.45 -42.34
N HIS A 878 28.39 -22.58 -41.64
CA HIS A 878 27.63 -22.91 -40.44
C HIS A 878 28.20 -22.29 -39.14
N GLY A 879 29.20 -21.41 -39.23
CA GLY A 879 29.69 -20.61 -38.10
C GLY A 879 30.89 -21.19 -37.35
N ALA A 880 31.55 -22.23 -37.87
CA ALA A 880 32.81 -22.72 -37.30
C ALA A 880 33.91 -21.64 -37.33
N ASP A 881 34.77 -21.60 -36.30
CA ASP A 881 35.98 -20.78 -36.31
C ASP A 881 36.90 -21.23 -37.45
N ALA A 882 37.02 -20.37 -38.48
CA ALA A 882 37.85 -20.61 -39.65
C ALA A 882 39.30 -20.90 -39.26
N ARG A 883 39.83 -20.26 -38.20
CA ARG A 883 41.20 -20.52 -37.74
C ARG A 883 41.35 -21.93 -37.19
N GLY A 884 40.41 -22.37 -36.35
CA GLY A 884 40.36 -23.74 -35.83
C GLY A 884 40.31 -24.80 -36.94
N VAL A 885 39.50 -24.57 -37.98
CA VAL A 885 39.43 -25.45 -39.16
C VAL A 885 40.77 -25.48 -39.91
N GLY A 886 41.37 -24.31 -40.17
CA GLY A 886 42.66 -24.19 -40.86
C GLY A 886 43.81 -24.88 -40.13
N VAL A 887 43.92 -24.70 -38.82
CA VAL A 887 44.96 -25.32 -37.98
C VAL A 887 44.85 -26.85 -38.03
N ALA A 888 43.64 -27.41 -37.93
CA ALA A 888 43.41 -28.84 -37.99
C ALA A 888 43.77 -29.44 -39.38
N CYS A 889 43.46 -28.72 -40.46
CA CYS A 889 43.86 -29.10 -41.82
C CYS A 889 45.39 -29.07 -42.02
N GLY A 890 46.04 -28.00 -41.54
CA GLY A 890 47.46 -27.72 -41.76
C GLY A 890 48.41 -28.60 -40.94
N LYS A 891 48.15 -28.78 -39.63
CA LYS A 891 49.02 -29.55 -38.72
C LYS A 891 49.20 -31.01 -39.12
N HIS A 892 48.26 -31.59 -39.86
CA HIS A 892 48.26 -32.99 -40.24
C HIS A 892 48.27 -33.24 -41.76
N ALA A 893 48.52 -32.20 -42.57
CA ALA A 893 48.55 -32.27 -44.04
C ALA A 893 47.31 -32.98 -44.64
N LEU A 894 46.12 -32.67 -44.09
CA LEU A 894 44.87 -33.36 -44.46
C LEU A 894 44.31 -32.90 -45.81
N VAL A 895 44.80 -31.79 -46.35
CA VAL A 895 44.33 -31.18 -47.61
C VAL A 895 45.55 -30.75 -48.43
N ASP A 896 45.52 -30.99 -49.74
CA ASP A 896 46.53 -30.46 -50.65
C ASP A 896 46.28 -28.95 -50.87
N PRO A 897 47.24 -28.06 -50.53
CA PRO A 897 47.10 -26.61 -50.66
C PRO A 897 46.80 -26.14 -52.09
N SER A 898 47.08 -26.99 -53.10
CA SER A 898 46.86 -26.67 -54.52
C SER A 898 45.44 -27.01 -55.02
N VAL A 899 44.68 -27.83 -54.29
CA VAL A 899 43.35 -28.33 -54.68
C VAL A 899 42.22 -27.57 -53.98
N ALA A 900 42.45 -27.10 -52.76
CA ALA A 900 41.46 -26.32 -52.03
C ALA A 900 41.71 -24.82 -52.26
N GLN A 901 40.80 -24.13 -52.95
CA GLN A 901 40.80 -22.66 -53.09
C GLN A 901 40.47 -21.96 -51.77
N LEU A 902 41.10 -22.38 -50.66
CA LEU A 902 40.91 -21.82 -49.32
C LEU A 902 41.25 -20.33 -49.33
N PRO A 903 40.53 -19.48 -48.59
CA PRO A 903 40.73 -18.04 -48.65
C PRO A 903 42.14 -17.72 -48.14
N ARG A 904 42.76 -16.67 -48.67
CA ARG A 904 44.09 -16.20 -48.22
C ARG A 904 44.17 -15.95 -46.71
N SER A 905 43.05 -15.80 -46.00
CA SER A 905 42.99 -15.71 -44.53
C SER A 905 43.37 -16.99 -43.78
N LEU A 906 43.46 -18.15 -44.45
CA LEU A 906 43.95 -19.41 -43.85
C LEU A 906 45.44 -19.67 -44.14
N ALA A 907 46.09 -18.84 -44.98
CA ALA A 907 47.48 -19.02 -45.39
C ALA A 907 48.52 -18.37 -44.45
N ASP A 908 48.09 -17.52 -43.52
CA ASP A 908 48.99 -16.80 -42.60
C ASP A 908 49.35 -17.59 -41.32
N VAL A 909 49.04 -18.90 -41.25
CA VAL A 909 49.31 -19.75 -40.07
C VAL A 909 50.19 -20.97 -40.41
N SER A 910 50.82 -20.99 -41.59
CA SER A 910 51.80 -22.02 -41.97
C SER A 910 53.25 -21.54 -41.84
N GLU A 911 53.57 -20.77 -40.78
CA GLU A 911 54.94 -20.59 -40.27
C GLU A 911 55.08 -21.14 -38.85
#